data_AF-Q64X72-F1
#
_entry.id   AF-Q64X72-F1
#
_cell.length_a   1.000
_cell.length_b   1.000
_cell.length_c   1.000
_cell.angle_alpha   90.00
_cell.angle_beta   90.00
_cell.angle_gamma   90.00
#
_symmetry.space_group_name_H-M   'P 1'
#
loop_
_entity.id
_entity.type
_entity.pdbx_description
1 polymer ?
#
loop_
_entity_poly.entity_id
_entity_poly.type
_entity_poly.pdbx_seq_one_letter_code
_entity_poly.pdbx_strand_id
1 'polypeptide(L)'
;MLIQRIKISNFKTYLSLDLDLTVDDDRPIILIGGSNGGGKTTLFEAISGALYGLKIDNKEHFMELLNQGAINKVKPEISLQITFVGKVLGQQQKYILKRSYILNPQGRPLESVSLNMNGNMYVYGTMTAPKERVRAEQEISKIIKANLPQELSQYFLFDAMQSSELLKKNVFQQTIRDNFENVLGFKKYLQLKRAAEKLQQEWAEQRLEAEKEAKEYSSLCNQKEQLVIDLNACLAEQDRLYKYMSSVEDEYQRAKEGAQQAANLSKRIQDVDGKIQAITEEAANYAENLKAFVDNIEINVFLPKLASNLSQEINNILRVKEQLQKQSTGAYPIETLRDVTSKIIDYLKELSLCSQAVDEENVISHIVAMQNTTNAKDPYDYLNTAEVDALRELPKKGNGNQFVSIDRKRQDMEIQLANLDNLRTEKRTLEQTQAGGNGLLIANYEDAKRSVDKLKTQEDSLKNEIQRLEKRIHQFDVQIQQEPDVKFDTLVKLRPFFDKVADNLLKKKKAQIETEMQSQLNRLLVSYKGHVGRVELSDSMENFNIKLYHSAGNEISLNQLNAASKQIFIQVLLKVLRNLGDYNPPVMIDTVMGVLDNESRDALMEEYFPQLAEQTILLCTTSEIRTDSDYIKLEPFISKTYTLHRNVEEQNTTIDEGYFGIPLNQ
;
A
#
# COMPACT_ATOMS: atom_id res chain seq x y z
N MET A 1 -36.01 -51.59 -2.41
CA MET A 1 -36.55 -51.53 -1.05
C MET A 1 -38.04 -51.77 -1.14
N LEU A 2 -38.59 -52.70 -0.37
CA LEU A 2 -40.03 -53.00 -0.32
C LEU A 2 -40.51 -52.84 1.12
N ILE A 3 -41.53 -52.01 1.34
CA ILE A 3 -42.14 -51.82 2.66
C ILE A 3 -43.07 -53.01 2.91
N GLN A 4 -42.84 -53.76 3.99
CA GLN A 4 -43.68 -54.92 4.33
C GLN A 4 -44.81 -54.57 5.29
N ARG A 5 -44.58 -53.66 6.24
CA ARG A 5 -45.54 -53.38 7.30
C ARG A 5 -45.30 -52.03 7.94
N ILE A 6 -46.36 -51.30 8.27
CA ILE A 6 -46.30 -50.04 9.03
C ILE A 6 -47.19 -50.17 10.27
N LYS A 7 -46.63 -49.84 11.43
CA LYS A 7 -47.36 -49.74 12.70
C LYS A 7 -47.29 -48.32 13.21
N ILE A 8 -48.46 -47.76 13.53
CA ILE A 8 -48.60 -46.38 13.98
C ILE A 8 -49.33 -46.40 15.32
N SER A 9 -48.85 -45.65 16.30
CA SER A 9 -49.53 -45.45 17.56
C SER A 9 -49.55 -43.97 17.93
N ASN A 10 -50.74 -43.48 18.27
CA ASN A 10 -51.06 -42.12 18.72
C ASN A 10 -50.56 -40.98 17.81
N PHE A 11 -50.60 -41.15 16.49
CA PHE A 11 -50.13 -40.15 15.54
C PHE A 11 -51.28 -39.55 14.72
N LYS A 12 -51.51 -38.24 14.85
CA LYS A 12 -52.57 -37.45 14.21
C LYS A 12 -53.93 -38.15 14.25
N THR A 13 -54.40 -38.71 13.14
CA THR A 13 -55.71 -39.39 13.06
C THR A 13 -55.69 -40.84 13.56
N TYR A 14 -54.52 -41.48 13.66
CA TYR A 14 -54.39 -42.88 14.04
C TYR A 14 -54.10 -43.05 15.54
N LEU A 15 -55.00 -43.73 16.24
CA LEU A 15 -54.77 -44.16 17.62
C LEU A 15 -53.88 -45.41 17.67
N SER A 16 -54.24 -46.41 16.87
CA SER A 16 -53.45 -47.63 16.64
C SER A 16 -53.71 -48.09 15.21
N LEU A 17 -52.65 -48.31 14.45
CA LEU A 17 -52.70 -48.85 13.10
C LEU A 17 -51.67 -49.95 12.96
N ASP A 18 -52.06 -51.04 12.31
CA ASP A 18 -51.15 -52.12 11.94
C ASP A 18 -51.49 -52.58 10.53
N LEU A 19 -50.74 -52.11 9.55
CA LEU A 19 -51.06 -52.28 8.14
C LEU A 19 -49.97 -53.10 7.44
N ASP A 20 -50.39 -54.19 6.79
CA ASP A 20 -49.56 -55.01 5.93
C ASP A 20 -49.48 -54.40 4.53
N LEU A 21 -48.25 -54.23 4.04
CA LEU A 21 -47.94 -53.62 2.75
C LEU A 21 -47.14 -54.59 1.87
N THR A 22 -47.21 -55.89 2.11
CA THR A 22 -46.60 -56.89 1.23
C THR A 22 -47.26 -56.94 -0.15
N VAL A 23 -46.47 -57.20 -1.19
CA VAL A 23 -46.90 -57.33 -2.59
C VAL A 23 -46.37 -58.63 -3.19
N ASP A 24 -47.10 -59.16 -4.17
CA ASP A 24 -46.69 -60.27 -5.02
C ASP A 24 -45.98 -59.76 -6.28
N ASP A 25 -45.11 -60.58 -6.87
CA ASP A 25 -44.24 -60.19 -8.00
C ASP A 25 -45.04 -59.71 -9.25
N ASP A 26 -46.20 -60.33 -9.53
CA ASP A 26 -47.06 -59.98 -10.67
C ASP A 26 -48.14 -58.94 -10.32
N ARG A 27 -48.26 -58.56 -9.04
CA ARG A 27 -49.31 -57.67 -8.51
C ARG A 27 -48.71 -56.54 -7.66
N PRO A 28 -47.99 -55.58 -8.26
CA PRO A 28 -47.20 -54.62 -7.50
C PRO A 28 -48.02 -53.56 -6.75
N ILE A 29 -49.35 -53.49 -6.92
CA ILE A 29 -50.17 -52.36 -6.45
C ILE A 29 -50.83 -52.67 -5.10
N ILE A 30 -50.77 -51.70 -4.18
CA ILE A 30 -51.58 -51.64 -2.97
C ILE A 30 -52.49 -50.43 -3.07
N LEU A 31 -53.80 -50.64 -3.02
CA LEU A 31 -54.79 -49.60 -3.16
C LEU A 31 -55.41 -49.27 -1.79
N ILE A 32 -55.27 -48.02 -1.35
CA ILE A 32 -55.80 -47.55 -0.06
C ILE A 32 -56.81 -46.44 -0.33
N GLY A 33 -58.08 -46.78 -0.17
CA GLY A 33 -59.21 -45.87 -0.26
C GLY A 33 -59.42 -45.08 1.03
N GLY A 34 -59.84 -43.83 0.94
CA GLY A 34 -60.33 -43.09 2.10
C GLY A 34 -61.01 -41.79 1.70
N SER A 35 -61.98 -41.33 2.47
CA SER A 35 -62.60 -40.01 2.28
C SER A 35 -61.59 -38.87 2.55
N ASN A 36 -61.93 -37.64 2.16
CA ASN A 36 -61.12 -36.48 2.50
C ASN A 36 -61.09 -36.28 4.02
N GLY A 37 -59.90 -36.11 4.58
CA GLY A 37 -59.70 -36.16 6.04
C GLY A 37 -59.71 -37.56 6.65
N GLY A 38 -59.82 -38.62 5.83
CA GLY A 38 -59.82 -40.03 6.26
C GLY A 38 -58.50 -40.55 6.83
N GLY A 39 -57.41 -39.77 6.75
CA GLY A 39 -56.07 -40.16 7.24
C GLY A 39 -55.05 -40.55 6.17
N LYS A 40 -55.37 -40.41 4.87
CA LYS A 40 -54.45 -40.71 3.76
C LYS A 40 -53.10 -39.97 3.87
N THR A 41 -53.14 -38.64 3.93
CA THR A 41 -51.96 -37.80 4.11
C THR A 41 -51.24 -38.09 5.44
N THR A 42 -52.00 -38.43 6.50
CA THR A 42 -51.40 -38.87 7.77
C THR A 42 -50.60 -40.16 7.61
N LEU A 43 -51.10 -41.14 6.85
CA LEU A 43 -50.40 -42.41 6.60
C LEU A 43 -49.11 -42.16 5.83
N PHE A 44 -49.18 -41.29 4.84
CA PHE A 44 -48.02 -40.84 4.08
C PHE A 44 -46.95 -40.19 4.97
N GLU A 45 -47.34 -39.22 5.80
CA GLU A 45 -46.44 -38.57 6.75
C GLU A 45 -45.90 -39.54 7.80
N ALA A 46 -46.68 -40.54 8.21
CA ALA A 46 -46.25 -41.56 9.17
C ALA A 46 -45.16 -42.46 8.59
N ILE A 47 -45.28 -42.87 7.31
CA ILE A 47 -44.25 -43.66 6.61
C ILE A 47 -42.98 -42.82 6.45
N SER A 48 -43.11 -41.57 6.00
CA SER A 48 -41.98 -40.64 5.87
C SER A 48 -41.30 -40.36 7.22
N GLY A 49 -42.11 -40.10 8.26
CA GLY A 49 -41.66 -39.87 9.63
C GLY A 49 -41.00 -41.10 10.26
N ALA A 50 -41.47 -42.31 9.97
CA ALA A 50 -40.83 -43.55 10.42
C ALA A 50 -39.41 -43.69 9.85
N LEU A 51 -39.23 -43.36 8.56
CA LEU A 51 -37.93 -43.44 7.87
C LEU A 51 -36.98 -42.31 8.31
N TYR A 52 -37.40 -41.05 8.16
CA TYR A 52 -36.50 -39.88 8.30
C TYR A 52 -36.58 -39.19 9.67
N GLY A 53 -37.59 -39.51 10.47
CA GLY A 53 -37.87 -38.85 11.75
C GLY A 53 -38.82 -37.65 11.60
N LEU A 54 -39.53 -37.35 12.68
CA LEU A 54 -40.38 -36.17 12.80
C LEU A 54 -39.57 -35.00 13.37
N LYS A 55 -39.64 -33.83 12.74
CA LYS A 55 -39.04 -32.60 13.28
C LYS A 55 -39.99 -31.99 14.31
N ILE A 56 -39.83 -32.35 15.58
CA ILE A 56 -40.67 -31.85 16.68
C ILE A 56 -39.88 -30.82 17.49
N ASP A 57 -40.19 -29.54 17.29
CA ASP A 57 -39.46 -28.44 17.92
C ASP A 57 -39.89 -28.19 19.37
N ASN A 58 -41.20 -28.16 19.61
CA ASN A 58 -41.79 -27.71 20.88
C ASN A 58 -42.90 -28.66 21.39
N LYS A 59 -43.30 -28.48 22.66
CA LYS A 59 -44.41 -29.21 23.29
C LYS A 59 -45.73 -29.07 22.52
N GLU A 60 -46.02 -27.87 22.03
CA GLU A 60 -47.23 -27.58 21.24
C GLU A 60 -47.25 -28.40 19.95
N HIS A 61 -46.15 -28.39 19.20
CA HIS A 61 -46.01 -29.19 17.98
C HIS A 61 -46.11 -30.70 18.26
N PHE A 62 -45.57 -31.19 19.39
CA PHE A 62 -45.80 -32.58 19.81
C PHE A 62 -47.29 -32.88 20.05
N MET A 63 -48.00 -31.98 20.73
CA MET A 63 -49.42 -32.16 21.02
C MET A 63 -50.30 -32.05 19.77
N GLU A 64 -49.89 -31.28 18.76
CA GLU A 64 -50.54 -31.24 17.44
C GLU A 64 -50.39 -32.55 16.67
N LEU A 65 -49.23 -33.20 16.78
CA LEU A 65 -48.95 -34.49 16.14
C LEU A 65 -49.53 -35.67 16.92
N LEU A 66 -49.79 -35.51 18.22
CA LEU A 66 -50.39 -36.54 19.05
C LEU A 66 -51.88 -36.69 18.68
N ASN A 67 -52.36 -37.93 18.62
CA ASN A 67 -53.77 -38.17 18.42
C ASN A 67 -54.61 -37.57 19.57
N GLN A 68 -55.61 -36.75 19.24
CA GLN A 68 -56.46 -36.08 20.23
C GLN A 68 -57.32 -37.07 21.04
N GLY A 69 -57.69 -38.21 20.45
CA GLY A 69 -58.38 -39.31 21.13
C GLY A 69 -57.50 -40.07 22.14
N ALA A 70 -56.18 -39.94 22.06
CA ALA A 70 -55.24 -40.52 23.03
C ALA A 70 -55.06 -39.66 24.28
N ILE A 71 -55.41 -38.37 24.22
CA ILE A 71 -55.25 -37.40 25.31
C ILE A 71 -56.07 -37.86 26.53
N ASN A 72 -55.42 -37.97 27.69
CA ASN A 72 -55.98 -38.45 28.97
C ASN A 72 -56.48 -39.90 29.01
N LYS A 73 -56.36 -40.67 27.92
CA LYS A 73 -56.75 -42.10 27.87
C LYS A 73 -55.55 -43.05 27.81
N VAL A 74 -54.49 -42.64 27.12
CA VAL A 74 -53.28 -43.45 26.89
C VAL A 74 -52.05 -42.60 27.22
N LYS A 75 -50.90 -43.24 27.49
CA LYS A 75 -49.63 -42.52 27.64
C LYS A 75 -49.38 -41.67 26.37
N PRO A 76 -49.00 -40.39 26.50
CA PRO A 76 -48.73 -39.50 25.37
C PRO A 76 -47.37 -39.85 24.74
N GLU A 77 -47.34 -40.98 24.04
CA GLU A 77 -46.21 -41.49 23.28
C GLU A 77 -46.64 -41.66 21.83
N ILE A 78 -45.90 -41.05 20.90
CA ILE A 78 -46.05 -41.28 19.46
C ILE A 78 -45.06 -42.38 19.08
N SER A 79 -45.52 -43.48 18.49
CA SER A 79 -44.65 -44.56 18.02
C SER A 79 -44.93 -44.87 16.55
N LEU A 80 -43.89 -44.78 15.73
CA LEU A 80 -43.91 -45.12 14.31
C LEU A 80 -42.92 -46.26 14.06
N GLN A 81 -43.40 -47.40 13.55
CA GLN A 81 -42.57 -48.55 13.23
C GLN A 81 -42.80 -49.00 11.80
N ILE A 82 -41.73 -49.00 11.01
CA ILE A 82 -41.74 -49.47 9.63
C ILE A 82 -40.86 -50.72 9.49
N THR A 83 -41.41 -51.72 8.80
CA THR A 83 -40.68 -52.94 8.41
C THR A 83 -40.49 -52.91 6.90
N PHE A 84 -39.26 -53.04 6.44
CA PHE A 84 -38.94 -53.07 5.01
C PHE A 84 -37.81 -54.06 4.71
N VAL A 85 -37.75 -54.49 3.45
CA VAL A 85 -36.69 -55.35 2.93
C VAL A 85 -35.82 -54.54 1.96
N GLY A 86 -34.52 -54.58 2.18
CA GLY A 86 -33.51 -54.00 1.30
C GLY A 86 -32.68 -55.10 0.65
N LYS A 87 -32.13 -54.84 -0.54
CA LYS A 87 -31.20 -55.76 -1.19
C LYS A 87 -29.78 -55.21 -0.98
N VAL A 88 -28.96 -55.92 -0.22
CA VAL A 88 -27.56 -55.54 0.06
C VAL A 88 -26.67 -56.65 -0.45
N LEU A 89 -25.74 -56.33 -1.36
CA LEU A 89 -24.82 -57.29 -1.99
C LEU A 89 -25.51 -58.54 -2.58
N GLY A 90 -26.74 -58.37 -3.10
CA GLY A 90 -27.52 -59.45 -3.70
C GLY A 90 -28.39 -60.26 -2.72
N GLN A 91 -28.22 -60.09 -1.40
CA GLN A 91 -29.05 -60.74 -0.39
C GLN A 91 -30.19 -59.81 0.08
N GLN A 92 -31.38 -60.37 0.26
CA GLN A 92 -32.50 -59.66 0.87
C GLN A 92 -32.32 -59.61 2.39
N GLN A 93 -32.41 -58.41 2.95
CA GLN A 93 -32.22 -58.16 4.37
C GLN A 93 -33.42 -57.44 4.95
N LYS A 94 -33.93 -57.92 6.08
CA LYS A 94 -35.09 -57.37 6.76
C LYS A 94 -34.67 -56.33 7.79
N TYR A 95 -35.30 -55.16 7.71
CA TYR A 95 -35.09 -54.04 8.60
C TYR A 95 -36.39 -53.70 9.33
N ILE A 96 -36.31 -53.53 10.65
CA ILE A 96 -37.40 -53.04 11.48
C ILE A 96 -36.92 -51.75 12.14
N LEU A 97 -37.42 -50.62 11.67
CA LEU A 97 -37.10 -49.30 12.19
C LEU A 97 -38.28 -48.81 13.02
N LYS A 98 -38.05 -48.52 14.30
CA LYS A 98 -39.03 -47.95 15.22
C LYS A 98 -38.52 -46.64 15.79
N ARG A 99 -39.35 -45.60 15.69
CA ARG A 99 -39.14 -44.28 16.30
C ARG A 99 -40.24 -44.00 17.31
N SER A 100 -39.86 -43.66 18.53
CA SER A 100 -40.77 -43.26 19.61
C SER A 100 -40.45 -41.82 20.04
N TYR A 101 -41.49 -41.01 20.24
CA TYR A 101 -41.40 -39.64 20.75
C TYR A 101 -42.22 -39.52 22.03
N ILE A 102 -41.59 -39.02 23.10
CA ILE A 102 -42.21 -38.86 24.44
C ILE A 102 -41.84 -37.49 24.99
N LEU A 103 -42.74 -36.83 25.71
CA LEU A 103 -42.40 -35.60 26.45
C LEU A 103 -41.75 -35.91 27.79
N ASN A 104 -40.64 -35.25 28.09
CA ASN A 104 -40.06 -35.28 29.43
C ASN A 104 -40.89 -34.44 30.43
N PRO A 105 -40.64 -34.54 31.76
CA PRO A 105 -41.36 -33.76 32.77
C PRO A 105 -41.23 -32.23 32.60
N GLN A 106 -40.23 -31.75 31.86
CA GLN A 106 -40.01 -30.34 31.52
C GLN A 106 -40.70 -29.92 30.21
N GLY A 107 -41.46 -30.81 29.56
CA GLY A 107 -42.16 -30.54 28.31
C GLY A 107 -41.29 -30.56 27.04
N ARG A 108 -40.06 -31.08 27.10
CA ARG A 108 -39.20 -31.26 25.91
C ARG A 108 -39.43 -32.64 25.27
N PRO A 109 -39.54 -32.72 23.94
CA PRO A 109 -39.65 -34.00 23.24
C PRO A 109 -38.34 -34.79 23.31
N LEU A 110 -38.44 -36.05 23.71
CA LEU A 110 -37.37 -37.04 23.68
C LEU A 110 -37.65 -38.00 22.53
N GLU A 111 -36.67 -38.18 21.66
CA GLU A 111 -36.72 -39.16 20.57
C GLU A 111 -35.93 -40.40 20.98
N SER A 112 -36.48 -41.57 20.66
CA SER A 112 -35.82 -42.87 20.75
C SER A 112 -35.98 -43.59 19.43
N VAL A 113 -34.86 -44.01 18.84
CA VAL A 113 -34.80 -44.70 17.55
C VAL A 113 -34.14 -46.05 17.74
N SER A 114 -34.79 -47.09 17.23
CA SER A 114 -34.27 -48.45 17.21
C SER A 114 -34.37 -49.04 15.82
N LEU A 115 -33.28 -49.60 15.32
CA LEU A 115 -33.21 -50.32 14.06
C LEU A 115 -32.76 -51.75 14.34
N ASN A 116 -33.57 -52.73 13.98
CA ASN A 116 -33.21 -54.13 14.01
C ASN A 116 -32.89 -54.61 12.58
N MET A 117 -31.67 -55.09 12.38
CA MET A 117 -31.16 -55.64 11.13
C MET A 117 -30.88 -57.13 11.33
N ASN A 118 -31.81 -58.01 10.91
CA ASN A 118 -31.69 -59.48 11.06
C ASN A 118 -31.23 -59.95 12.47
N GLY A 119 -31.66 -59.27 13.55
CA GLY A 119 -31.30 -59.61 14.93
C GLY A 119 -30.26 -58.67 15.56
N ASN A 120 -29.49 -57.92 14.77
CA ASN A 120 -28.57 -56.89 15.27
C ASN A 120 -29.34 -55.60 15.56
N MET A 121 -29.36 -55.18 16.83
CA MET A 121 -30.13 -54.01 17.26
C MET A 121 -29.23 -52.79 17.44
N TYR A 122 -29.55 -51.73 16.71
CA TYR A 122 -28.93 -50.40 16.84
C TYR A 122 -29.94 -49.48 17.51
N VAL A 123 -29.56 -48.84 18.62
CA VAL A 123 -30.45 -47.94 19.37
C VAL A 123 -29.73 -46.64 19.68
N TYR A 124 -30.40 -45.51 19.43
CA TYR A 124 -29.98 -44.21 19.90
C TYR A 124 -31.18 -43.37 20.29
N GLY A 125 -30.98 -42.41 21.19
CA GLY A 125 -32.02 -41.46 21.53
C GLY A 125 -31.46 -40.22 22.22
N THR A 126 -32.35 -39.33 22.63
CA THR A 126 -31.97 -38.09 23.32
C THR A 126 -31.22 -38.33 24.63
N MET A 127 -31.35 -39.53 25.22
CA MET A 127 -30.66 -39.92 26.46
C MET A 127 -29.35 -40.70 26.26
N THR A 128 -28.96 -41.00 25.02
CA THR A 128 -27.68 -41.66 24.70
C THR A 128 -26.53 -40.65 24.80
N ALA A 129 -25.33 -41.09 25.23
CA ALA A 129 -24.16 -40.22 25.30
C ALA A 129 -23.87 -39.57 23.92
N PRO A 130 -23.51 -38.26 23.86
CA PRO A 130 -23.41 -37.53 22.58
C PRO A 130 -22.52 -38.19 21.53
N LYS A 131 -21.37 -38.76 21.93
CA LYS A 131 -20.44 -39.46 21.01
C LYS A 131 -21.03 -40.74 20.43
N GLU A 132 -21.73 -41.52 21.25
CA GLU A 132 -22.37 -42.77 20.82
C GLU A 132 -23.61 -42.51 19.97
N ARG A 133 -24.39 -41.48 20.32
CA ARG A 133 -25.53 -41.01 19.53
C ARG A 133 -25.12 -40.67 18.11
N VAL A 134 -24.08 -39.85 17.93
CA VAL A 134 -23.60 -39.45 16.59
C VAL A 134 -23.18 -40.67 15.77
N ARG A 135 -22.51 -41.65 16.38
CA ARG A 135 -22.09 -42.86 15.67
C ARG A 135 -23.28 -43.72 15.25
N ALA A 136 -24.19 -44.03 16.17
CA ALA A 136 -25.37 -44.86 15.89
C ALA A 136 -26.34 -44.20 14.91
N GLU A 137 -26.52 -42.88 15.02
CA GLU A 137 -27.32 -42.07 14.09
C GLU A 137 -26.70 -42.10 12.69
N GLN A 138 -25.38 -41.98 12.57
CA GLN A 138 -24.68 -42.10 11.28
C GLN A 138 -24.82 -43.49 10.67
N GLU A 139 -24.74 -44.56 11.46
CA GLU A 139 -24.91 -45.95 10.98
C GLU A 139 -26.34 -46.18 10.46
N ILE A 140 -27.35 -45.79 11.22
CA ILE A 140 -28.77 -45.90 10.80
C ILE A 140 -29.05 -45.01 9.59
N SER A 141 -28.54 -43.77 9.57
CA SER A 141 -28.67 -42.87 8.42
C SER A 141 -28.01 -43.43 7.17
N LYS A 142 -26.85 -44.11 7.29
CA LYS A 142 -26.20 -44.80 6.17
C LYS A 142 -27.07 -45.92 5.61
N ILE A 143 -27.70 -46.73 6.47
CA ILE A 143 -28.59 -47.83 6.05
C ILE A 143 -29.83 -47.27 5.34
N ILE A 144 -30.44 -46.22 5.89
CA ILE A 144 -31.60 -45.56 5.27
C ILE A 144 -31.18 -44.95 3.93
N LYS A 145 -30.08 -44.19 3.87
CA LYS A 145 -29.57 -43.58 2.63
C LYS A 145 -29.18 -44.60 1.56
N ALA A 146 -28.71 -45.79 1.95
CA ALA A 146 -28.40 -46.85 1.01
C ALA A 146 -29.66 -47.43 0.35
N ASN A 147 -30.79 -47.46 1.06
CA ASN A 147 -32.05 -48.02 0.57
C ASN A 147 -32.95 -46.98 -0.10
N LEU A 148 -33.14 -45.82 0.54
CA LEU A 148 -33.92 -44.69 0.07
C LEU A 148 -33.36 -43.37 0.65
N PRO A 149 -32.49 -42.66 -0.10
CA PRO A 149 -32.03 -41.33 0.26
C PRO A 149 -33.20 -40.36 0.54
N GLN A 150 -33.06 -39.49 1.53
CA GLN A 150 -34.10 -38.51 1.88
C GLN A 150 -34.38 -37.55 0.72
N GLU A 151 -33.37 -37.20 -0.06
CA GLU A 151 -33.56 -36.34 -1.23
C GLU A 151 -34.36 -37.02 -2.34
N LEU A 152 -34.40 -38.36 -2.35
CA LEU A 152 -35.22 -39.13 -3.28
C LEU A 152 -36.62 -39.38 -2.74
N SER A 153 -36.82 -39.30 -1.43
CA SER A 153 -38.12 -39.59 -0.81
C SER A 153 -39.21 -38.65 -1.29
N GLN A 154 -38.90 -37.36 -1.49
CA GLN A 154 -39.85 -36.37 -2.02
C GLN A 154 -40.35 -36.68 -3.44
N TYR A 155 -39.67 -37.55 -4.18
CA TYR A 155 -40.04 -37.91 -5.56
C TYR A 155 -40.73 -39.27 -5.65
N PHE A 156 -40.36 -40.22 -4.80
CA PHE A 156 -40.94 -41.57 -4.77
C PHE A 156 -42.08 -41.70 -3.77
N LEU A 157 -42.06 -40.93 -2.68
CA LEU A 157 -43.18 -40.70 -1.79
C LEU A 157 -43.68 -39.30 -2.10
N PHE A 158 -44.70 -39.20 -2.94
CA PHE A 158 -45.10 -37.92 -3.51
C PHE A 158 -46.61 -37.64 -3.30
N ASP A 159 -46.90 -36.44 -2.79
CA ASP A 159 -48.26 -35.90 -2.63
C ASP A 159 -48.64 -35.07 -3.87
N ALA A 160 -49.63 -35.55 -4.64
CA ALA A 160 -50.00 -34.89 -5.88
C ALA A 160 -50.60 -33.49 -5.71
N MET A 161 -51.06 -33.08 -4.52
CA MET A 161 -51.44 -31.67 -4.30
C MET A 161 -50.22 -30.73 -4.35
N GLN A 162 -49.05 -31.15 -3.86
CA GLN A 162 -47.82 -30.34 -3.91
C GLN A 162 -47.22 -30.26 -5.33
N SER A 163 -47.60 -31.14 -6.28
CA SER A 163 -47.09 -31.11 -7.68
C SER A 163 -47.46 -29.81 -8.39
N SER A 164 -48.59 -29.22 -8.03
CA SER A 164 -49.07 -27.97 -8.62
C SER A 164 -48.07 -26.81 -8.43
N GLU A 165 -47.27 -26.83 -7.36
CA GLU A 165 -46.20 -25.85 -7.14
C GLU A 165 -44.94 -26.17 -7.97
N LEU A 166 -44.63 -27.45 -8.16
CA LEU A 166 -43.53 -27.92 -9.00
C LEU A 166 -43.75 -27.57 -10.48
N LEU A 167 -44.99 -27.32 -10.89
CA LEU A 167 -45.39 -26.96 -12.26
C LEU A 167 -45.23 -25.45 -12.61
N LYS A 168 -44.75 -24.61 -11.68
CA LYS A 168 -44.49 -23.18 -11.94
C LYS A 168 -43.21 -23.00 -12.78
N LYS A 169 -43.25 -22.13 -13.82
CA LYS A 169 -42.25 -21.99 -14.92
C LYS A 169 -40.76 -22.00 -14.50
N ASN A 170 -40.38 -21.35 -13.41
CA ASN A 170 -38.97 -21.25 -12.98
C ASN A 170 -38.54 -22.38 -12.03
N VAL A 171 -39.50 -22.97 -11.32
CA VAL A 171 -39.27 -24.07 -10.38
C VAL A 171 -39.15 -25.38 -11.15
N PHE A 172 -39.98 -25.58 -12.18
CA PHE A 172 -40.05 -26.82 -12.96
C PHE A 172 -38.70 -27.28 -13.52
N GLN A 173 -37.93 -26.38 -14.15
CA GLN A 173 -36.63 -26.72 -14.73
C GLN A 173 -35.55 -26.98 -13.67
N GLN A 174 -35.56 -26.22 -12.57
CA GLN A 174 -34.65 -26.44 -11.44
C GLN A 174 -34.95 -27.77 -10.76
N THR A 175 -36.23 -28.08 -10.52
CA THR A 175 -36.66 -29.36 -9.97
C THR A 175 -36.21 -30.52 -10.85
N ILE A 176 -36.44 -30.46 -12.17
CA ILE A 176 -35.97 -31.51 -13.08
C ILE A 176 -34.45 -31.68 -12.94
N ARG A 177 -33.68 -30.59 -13.01
CA ARG A 177 -32.22 -30.65 -12.85
C ARG A 177 -31.82 -31.32 -11.54
N ASP A 178 -32.39 -30.89 -10.42
CA ASP A 178 -32.12 -31.46 -9.10
C ASP A 178 -32.50 -32.95 -9.03
N ASN A 179 -33.58 -33.36 -9.70
CA ASN A 179 -33.99 -34.77 -9.80
C ASN A 179 -32.93 -35.58 -10.55
N PHE A 180 -32.44 -35.07 -11.67
CA PHE A 180 -31.38 -35.70 -12.45
C PHE A 180 -30.07 -35.81 -11.64
N GLU A 181 -29.69 -34.76 -10.91
CA GLU A 181 -28.47 -34.76 -10.08
C GLU A 181 -28.54 -35.80 -8.95
N ASN A 182 -29.70 -35.92 -8.29
CA ASN A 182 -29.89 -36.79 -7.13
C ASN A 182 -30.15 -38.25 -7.53
N VAL A 183 -31.04 -38.53 -8.50
CA VAL A 183 -31.45 -39.91 -8.85
C VAL A 183 -30.35 -40.67 -9.60
N LEU A 184 -29.63 -40.00 -10.50
CA LEU A 184 -28.58 -40.63 -11.30
C LEU A 184 -27.22 -40.67 -10.59
N GLY A 185 -27.13 -40.12 -9.38
CA GLY A 185 -25.92 -40.14 -8.55
C GLY A 185 -24.85 -39.10 -8.93
N PHE A 186 -25.17 -38.14 -9.81
CA PHE A 186 -24.23 -37.12 -10.28
C PHE A 186 -23.83 -36.12 -9.19
N LYS A 187 -24.68 -35.94 -8.18
CA LYS A 187 -24.44 -35.06 -7.02
C LYS A 187 -23.07 -35.30 -6.37
N LYS A 188 -22.60 -36.54 -6.29
CA LYS A 188 -21.30 -36.86 -5.67
C LYS A 188 -20.13 -36.24 -6.45
N TYR A 189 -20.16 -36.32 -7.77
CA TYR A 189 -19.12 -35.75 -8.63
C TYR A 189 -19.17 -34.22 -8.61
N LEU A 190 -20.36 -33.63 -8.58
CA LEU A 190 -20.54 -32.19 -8.42
C LEU A 190 -20.08 -31.68 -7.04
N GLN A 191 -20.30 -32.46 -5.98
CA GLN A 191 -19.76 -32.16 -4.64
C GLN A 191 -18.23 -32.24 -4.62
N LEU A 192 -17.64 -33.24 -5.28
CA LEU A 192 -16.18 -33.33 -5.43
C LEU A 192 -15.60 -32.17 -6.25
N LYS A 193 -16.30 -31.72 -7.30
CA LYS A 193 -15.97 -30.49 -8.03
C LYS A 193 -15.94 -29.28 -7.10
N ARG A 194 -17.03 -29.04 -6.34
CA ARG A 194 -17.10 -27.90 -5.40
C ARG A 194 -16.04 -27.97 -4.31
N ALA A 195 -15.75 -29.17 -3.79
CA ALA A 195 -14.68 -29.36 -2.82
C ALA A 195 -13.30 -29.06 -3.42
N ALA A 196 -13.03 -29.52 -4.65
CA ALA A 196 -11.80 -29.20 -5.37
C ALA A 196 -11.68 -27.70 -5.70
N GLU A 197 -12.77 -27.04 -6.09
CA GLU A 197 -12.82 -25.58 -6.30
C GLU A 197 -12.51 -24.80 -5.02
N LYS A 198 -13.12 -25.19 -3.89
CA LYS A 198 -12.86 -24.56 -2.60
C LYS A 198 -11.41 -24.72 -2.17
N LEU A 199 -10.86 -25.93 -2.28
CA LEU A 199 -9.45 -26.19 -2.01
C LEU A 199 -8.55 -25.40 -2.97
N GLN A 200 -8.89 -25.33 -4.25
CA GLN A 200 -8.15 -24.52 -5.21
C GLN A 200 -8.14 -23.03 -4.83
N GLN A 201 -9.27 -22.49 -4.37
CA GLN A 201 -9.38 -21.10 -3.90
C GLN A 201 -8.53 -20.86 -2.65
N GLU A 202 -8.62 -21.73 -1.64
CA GLU A 202 -7.82 -21.65 -0.41
C GLU A 202 -6.31 -21.69 -0.73
N TRP A 203 -5.88 -22.58 -1.63
CA TRP A 203 -4.48 -22.67 -2.04
C TRP A 203 -4.05 -21.49 -2.93
N ALA A 204 -4.95 -20.94 -3.75
CA ALA A 204 -4.69 -19.74 -4.54
C ALA A 204 -4.53 -18.49 -3.64
N GLU A 205 -5.34 -18.38 -2.59
CA GLU A 205 -5.19 -17.34 -1.56
C GLU A 205 -3.86 -17.48 -0.83
N GLN A 206 -3.49 -18.69 -0.41
CA GLN A 206 -2.18 -18.97 0.19
C GLN A 206 -1.02 -18.65 -0.76
N ARG A 207 -1.14 -18.92 -2.07
CA ARG A 207 -0.13 -18.51 -3.07
C ARG A 207 -0.06 -17.00 -3.22
N LEU A 208 -1.18 -16.28 -3.19
CA LEU A 208 -1.19 -14.83 -3.27
C LEU A 208 -0.51 -14.19 -2.04
N GLU A 209 -0.70 -14.78 -0.86
CA GLU A 209 0.02 -14.39 0.35
C GLU A 209 1.52 -14.73 0.24
N ALA A 210 1.86 -15.96 -0.16
CA ALA A 210 3.24 -16.37 -0.35
C ALA A 210 3.97 -15.58 -1.48
N GLU A 211 3.25 -15.14 -2.52
CA GLU A 211 3.81 -14.32 -3.61
C GLU A 211 4.00 -12.87 -3.15
N LYS A 212 3.12 -12.34 -2.29
CA LYS A 212 3.34 -11.04 -1.62
C LYS A 212 4.55 -11.12 -0.70
N GLU A 213 4.64 -12.15 0.13
CA GLU A 213 5.79 -12.40 1.01
C GLU A 213 7.09 -12.59 0.19
N ALA A 214 7.04 -13.30 -0.93
CA ALA A 214 8.18 -13.46 -1.84
C ALA A 214 8.59 -12.14 -2.53
N LYS A 215 7.64 -11.27 -2.88
CA LYS A 215 7.93 -9.92 -3.40
C LYS A 215 8.52 -9.02 -2.33
N GLU A 216 8.03 -9.08 -1.10
CA GLU A 216 8.61 -8.37 0.04
C GLU A 216 10.02 -8.87 0.34
N TYR A 217 10.24 -10.19 0.34
CA TYR A 217 11.56 -10.79 0.48
C TYR A 217 12.51 -10.35 -0.65
N SER A 218 12.09 -10.42 -1.91
CA SER A 218 12.90 -9.98 -3.05
C SER A 218 13.22 -8.48 -2.98
N SER A 219 12.27 -7.65 -2.55
CA SER A 219 12.50 -6.23 -2.30
C SER A 219 13.54 -5.99 -1.21
N LEU A 220 13.46 -6.73 -0.09
CA LEU A 220 14.43 -6.67 1.01
C LEU A 220 15.82 -7.14 0.59
N CYS A 221 15.91 -8.20 -0.23
CA CYS A 221 17.18 -8.67 -0.79
C CYS A 221 17.79 -7.63 -1.74
N ASN A 222 16.99 -7.02 -2.61
CA ASN A 222 17.45 -5.94 -3.49
C ASN A 222 17.93 -4.72 -2.70
N GLN A 223 17.23 -4.35 -1.61
CA GLN A 223 17.65 -3.27 -0.72
C GLN A 223 18.97 -3.59 -0.01
N LYS A 224 19.13 -4.83 0.47
CA LYS A 224 20.40 -5.30 1.05
C LYS A 224 21.53 -5.21 0.02
N GLU A 225 21.29 -5.67 -1.20
CA GLU A 225 22.30 -5.67 -2.26
C GLU A 225 22.74 -4.25 -2.63
N GLN A 226 21.80 -3.29 -2.73
CA GLN A 226 22.12 -1.87 -2.92
C GLN A 226 22.97 -1.31 -1.78
N LEU A 227 22.58 -1.55 -0.51
CA LEU A 227 23.36 -1.08 0.64
C LEU A 227 24.77 -1.71 0.71
N VAL A 228 24.93 -2.95 0.24
CA VAL A 228 26.25 -3.60 0.14
C VAL A 228 27.09 -2.97 -0.97
N ILE A 229 26.48 -2.61 -2.11
CA ILE A 229 27.16 -1.86 -3.17
C ILE A 229 27.61 -0.49 -2.65
N ASP A 230 26.74 0.23 -1.95
CA ASP A 230 27.05 1.53 -1.34
C ASP A 230 28.16 1.42 -0.28
N LEU A 231 28.13 0.37 0.55
CA LEU A 231 29.18 0.09 1.53
C LEU A 231 30.52 -0.16 0.84
N ASN A 232 30.54 -0.96 -0.24
CA ASN A 232 31.76 -1.24 -1.00
C ASN A 232 32.29 0.01 -1.71
N ALA A 233 31.42 0.87 -2.22
CA ALA A 233 31.81 2.16 -2.79
C ALA A 233 32.43 3.08 -1.73
N CYS A 234 31.82 3.16 -0.55
CA CYS A 234 32.33 3.91 0.60
C CYS A 234 33.70 3.38 1.05
N LEU A 235 33.87 2.07 1.14
CA LEU A 235 35.16 1.43 1.46
C LEU A 235 36.23 1.70 0.40
N ALA A 236 35.89 1.63 -0.88
CA ALA A 236 36.82 1.92 -1.97
C ALA A 236 37.28 3.39 -1.96
N GLU A 237 36.38 4.32 -1.65
CA GLU A 237 36.69 5.74 -1.52
C GLU A 237 37.52 6.04 -0.26
N GLN A 238 37.22 5.36 0.85
CA GLN A 238 38.01 5.41 2.08
C GLN A 238 39.43 4.86 1.84
N ASP A 239 39.58 3.72 1.15
CA ASP A 239 40.88 3.15 0.79
C ASP A 239 41.69 4.06 -0.12
N ARG A 240 41.03 4.74 -1.07
CA ARG A 240 41.67 5.73 -1.94
C ARG A 240 42.19 6.92 -1.13
N LEU A 241 41.38 7.44 -0.21
CA LEU A 241 41.77 8.53 0.68
C LEU A 241 42.86 8.10 1.66
N TYR A 242 42.83 6.86 2.17
CA TYR A 242 43.89 6.33 3.04
C TYR A 242 45.22 6.18 2.31
N LYS A 243 45.21 5.67 1.08
CA LYS A 243 46.42 5.60 0.24
C LYS A 243 46.97 6.99 -0.05
N TYR A 244 46.10 7.96 -0.34
CA TYR A 244 46.49 9.35 -0.50
C TYR A 244 47.10 9.91 0.78
N MET A 245 46.43 9.75 1.93
CA MET A 245 46.95 10.20 3.22
C MET A 245 48.29 9.56 3.56
N SER A 246 48.45 8.23 3.40
CA SER A 246 49.70 7.53 3.69
C SER A 246 50.84 7.98 2.78
N SER A 247 50.57 8.25 1.49
CA SER A 247 51.59 8.78 0.57
C SER A 247 52.02 10.22 0.89
N VAL A 248 51.11 10.99 1.50
CA VAL A 248 51.32 12.41 1.84
C VAL A 248 51.70 12.56 3.32
N GLU A 249 51.73 11.49 4.11
CA GLU A 249 51.95 11.53 5.56
C GLU A 249 53.36 12.02 5.91
N ASP A 250 54.38 11.49 5.23
CA ASP A 250 55.77 11.94 5.38
C ASP A 250 55.97 13.40 4.96
N GLU A 251 55.25 13.85 3.93
CA GLU A 251 55.28 15.24 3.45
C GLU A 251 54.51 16.17 4.39
N TYR A 252 53.39 15.73 4.95
CA TYR A 252 52.61 16.43 5.97
C TYR A 252 53.39 16.58 7.27
N GLN A 253 54.13 15.55 7.70
CA GLN A 253 54.91 15.59 8.93
C GLN A 253 56.09 16.56 8.79
N ARG A 254 56.80 16.52 7.65
CA ARG A 254 57.82 17.52 7.28
C ARG A 254 57.21 18.92 7.12
N ALA A 255 56.01 19.03 6.55
CA ALA A 255 55.29 20.29 6.37
C ALA A 255 54.83 20.89 7.70
N LYS A 256 54.44 20.07 8.68
CA LYS A 256 54.00 20.48 10.02
C LYS A 256 55.17 20.95 10.88
N GLU A 257 56.30 20.25 10.82
CA GLU A 257 57.56 20.70 11.42
C GLU A 257 58.06 21.99 10.75
N GLY A 258 57.93 22.09 9.42
CA GLY A 258 58.20 23.31 8.66
C GLY A 258 57.23 24.46 8.93
N ALA A 259 55.96 24.20 9.25
CA ALA A 259 54.94 25.24 9.52
C ALA A 259 55.15 25.94 10.87
N GLN A 260 55.62 25.22 11.90
CA GLN A 260 56.07 25.84 13.16
C GLN A 260 57.30 26.73 12.94
N GLN A 261 58.21 26.34 12.05
CA GLN A 261 59.34 27.17 11.64
C GLN A 261 58.89 28.36 10.79
N ALA A 262 57.92 28.18 9.88
CA ALA A 262 57.37 29.21 9.00
C ALA A 262 56.63 30.33 9.77
N ALA A 263 55.93 30.01 10.86
CA ALA A 263 55.30 31.02 11.73
C ALA A 263 56.34 31.91 12.45
N ASN A 264 57.45 31.32 12.89
CA ASN A 264 58.57 32.06 13.48
C ASN A 264 59.35 32.85 12.41
N LEU A 265 59.55 32.28 11.23
CA LEU A 265 60.15 32.95 10.07
C LEU A 265 59.29 34.15 9.61
N SER A 266 57.96 34.02 9.59
CA SER A 266 57.05 35.12 9.21
C SER A 266 57.14 36.32 10.15
N LYS A 267 57.23 36.10 11.48
CA LYS A 267 57.47 37.20 12.43
C LYS A 267 58.82 37.86 12.19
N ARG A 268 59.84 37.06 11.90
CA ARG A 268 61.21 37.55 11.66
C ARG A 268 61.35 38.31 10.35
N ILE A 269 60.64 37.88 9.30
CA ILE A 269 60.51 38.59 8.02
C ILE A 269 59.82 39.93 8.25
N GLN A 270 58.73 39.98 9.03
CA GLN A 270 58.02 41.22 9.36
C GLN A 270 58.92 42.21 10.14
N ASP A 271 59.71 41.72 11.10
CA ASP A 271 60.65 42.54 11.86
C ASP A 271 61.80 43.09 10.98
N VAL A 272 62.34 42.27 10.06
CA VAL A 272 63.38 42.69 9.11
C VAL A 272 62.83 43.70 8.11
N ASP A 273 61.59 43.50 7.63
CA ASP A 273 60.95 44.42 6.69
C ASP A 273 60.66 45.79 7.33
N GLY A 274 60.19 45.81 8.59
CA GLY A 274 60.01 47.04 9.35
C GLY A 274 61.32 47.82 9.52
N LYS A 275 62.44 47.13 9.76
CA LYS A 275 63.78 47.77 9.83
C LYS A 275 64.22 48.33 8.48
N ILE A 276 63.99 47.61 7.39
CA ILE A 276 64.32 48.11 6.04
C ILE A 276 63.50 49.36 5.74
N GLN A 277 62.19 49.35 5.99
CA GLN A 277 61.33 50.52 5.76
C GLN A 277 61.79 51.73 6.57
N ALA A 278 62.06 51.57 7.87
CA ALA A 278 62.56 52.65 8.72
C ALA A 278 63.86 53.29 8.17
N ILE A 279 64.84 52.48 7.77
CA ILE A 279 66.10 53.00 7.19
C ILE A 279 65.83 53.69 5.84
N THR A 280 64.90 53.18 5.03
CA THR A 280 64.56 53.79 3.74
C THR A 280 63.87 55.14 3.90
N GLU A 281 62.97 55.26 4.88
CA GLU A 281 62.31 56.53 5.23
C GLU A 281 63.29 57.54 5.80
N GLU A 282 64.20 57.12 6.69
CA GLU A 282 65.27 57.97 7.20
C GLU A 282 66.17 58.48 6.06
N ALA A 283 66.57 57.61 5.13
CA ALA A 283 67.36 58.01 3.96
C ALA A 283 66.62 58.99 3.04
N ALA A 284 65.32 58.80 2.83
CA ALA A 284 64.48 59.73 2.05
C ALA A 284 64.41 61.11 2.72
N ASN A 285 64.19 61.15 4.04
CA ASN A 285 64.18 62.39 4.82
C ASN A 285 65.54 63.10 4.77
N TYR A 286 66.66 62.38 4.78
CA TYR A 286 67.97 63.00 4.60
C TYR A 286 68.17 63.56 3.20
N ALA A 287 67.72 62.86 2.16
CA ALA A 287 67.81 63.35 0.79
C ALA A 287 67.01 64.66 0.61
N GLU A 288 65.81 64.76 1.21
CA GLU A 288 65.05 66.02 1.22
C GLU A 288 65.76 67.13 2.00
N ASN A 289 66.29 66.84 3.19
CA ASN A 289 67.05 67.81 3.96
C ASN A 289 68.33 68.28 3.24
N LEU A 290 69.03 67.37 2.55
CA LEU A 290 70.18 67.70 1.72
C LEU A 290 69.76 68.59 0.55
N LYS A 291 68.65 68.27 -0.12
CA LYS A 291 68.13 69.07 -1.22
C LYS A 291 67.75 70.48 -0.76
N ALA A 292 67.05 70.62 0.36
CA ALA A 292 66.73 71.91 0.95
C ALA A 292 67.99 72.70 1.36
N PHE A 293 69.04 72.01 1.82
CA PHE A 293 70.33 72.64 2.08
C PHE A 293 71.02 73.08 0.79
N VAL A 294 71.03 72.24 -0.25
CA VAL A 294 71.63 72.51 -1.58
C VAL A 294 70.97 73.71 -2.23
N ASP A 295 69.64 73.73 -2.26
CA ASP A 295 68.83 74.81 -2.83
C ASP A 295 69.09 76.15 -2.09
N ASN A 296 69.54 76.09 -0.83
CA ASN A 296 69.88 77.25 -0.01
C ASN A 296 71.38 77.33 0.34
N ILE A 297 72.29 76.74 -0.46
CA ILE A 297 73.75 76.76 -0.20
C ILE A 297 74.26 78.20 -0.09
N GLU A 298 73.70 79.11 -0.89
CA GLU A 298 74.12 80.51 -0.88
C GLU A 298 73.87 81.15 0.48
N ILE A 299 72.72 80.85 1.10
CA ILE A 299 72.36 81.36 2.43
C ILE A 299 73.09 80.62 3.55
N ASN A 300 73.26 79.31 3.40
CA ASN A 300 73.78 78.46 4.48
C ASN A 300 75.31 78.39 4.54
N VAL A 301 76.01 78.68 3.43
CA VAL A 301 77.48 78.54 3.31
C VAL A 301 78.15 79.80 2.77
N PHE A 302 77.68 80.35 1.64
CA PHE A 302 78.38 81.47 0.99
C PHE A 302 78.18 82.80 1.71
N LEU A 303 76.94 83.16 2.07
CA LEU A 303 76.63 84.41 2.76
C LEU A 303 77.32 84.51 4.13
N PRO A 304 77.34 83.47 5.00
CA PRO A 304 78.11 83.53 6.24
C PRO A 304 79.61 83.71 6.01
N LYS A 305 80.17 83.10 4.96
CA LYS A 305 81.60 83.22 4.64
C LYS A 305 81.95 84.59 4.05
N LEU A 306 81.12 85.11 3.15
CA LEU A 306 81.23 86.46 2.59
C LEU A 306 81.07 87.51 3.68
N ALA A 307 80.06 87.37 4.53
CA ALA A 307 79.84 88.25 5.67
C ALA A 307 81.04 88.24 6.62
N SER A 308 81.62 87.06 6.92
CA SER A 308 82.83 86.96 7.73
C SER A 308 84.03 87.65 7.10
N ASN A 309 84.20 87.59 5.77
CA ASN A 309 85.32 88.22 5.07
C ASN A 309 85.14 89.74 4.96
N LEU A 310 83.92 90.20 4.64
CA LEU A 310 83.61 91.62 4.44
C LEU A 310 83.36 92.38 5.75
N SER A 311 83.17 91.68 6.88
CA SER A 311 82.86 92.33 8.16
C SER A 311 83.92 93.33 8.59
N GLN A 312 85.20 93.12 8.28
CA GLN A 312 86.26 94.08 8.62
C GLN A 312 86.15 95.38 7.82
N GLU A 313 85.92 95.29 6.51
CA GLU A 313 85.78 96.45 5.63
C GLU A 313 84.49 97.23 5.91
N ILE A 314 83.38 96.51 6.10
CA ILE A 314 82.09 97.10 6.46
C ILE A 314 82.20 97.92 7.76
N ASN A 315 82.89 97.38 8.77
CA ASN A 315 83.09 98.10 10.02
C ASN A 315 83.96 99.36 9.86
N ASN A 316 84.95 99.34 8.95
CA ASN A 316 85.76 100.52 8.65
C ASN A 316 84.96 101.62 7.94
N ILE A 317 84.12 101.27 6.97
CA ILE A 317 83.25 102.21 6.25
C ILE A 317 82.27 102.89 7.21
N LEU A 318 81.63 102.11 8.08
CA LEU A 318 80.71 102.63 9.10
C LEU A 318 81.39 103.64 10.02
N ARG A 319 82.63 103.36 10.44
CA ARG A 319 83.40 104.25 11.34
C ARG A 319 83.73 105.60 10.70
N VAL A 320 84.10 105.63 9.42
CA VAL A 320 84.46 106.87 8.70
C VAL A 320 83.23 107.75 8.48
N LYS A 321 82.10 107.17 8.04
CA LYS A 321 80.83 107.91 7.89
C LYS A 321 80.37 108.51 9.20
N GLU A 322 80.47 107.77 10.31
CA GLU A 322 80.07 108.27 11.63
C GLU A 322 80.96 109.43 12.13
N GLN A 323 82.24 109.47 11.73
CA GLN A 323 83.13 110.60 12.04
C GLN A 323 82.82 111.85 11.21
N LEU A 324 82.53 111.71 9.92
CA LEU A 324 82.20 112.83 9.04
C LEU A 324 80.85 113.47 9.39
N GLN A 325 79.86 112.66 9.78
CA GLN A 325 78.55 113.15 10.21
C GLN A 325 78.67 114.05 11.47
N LYS A 326 79.66 113.81 12.34
CA LYS A 326 79.92 114.65 13.53
C LYS A 326 80.65 115.96 13.21
N GLN A 327 81.29 116.10 12.06
CA GLN A 327 82.02 117.32 11.66
C GLN A 327 81.18 118.30 10.82
N SER A 328 80.11 117.85 10.16
CA SER A 328 79.34 118.66 9.19
C SER A 328 78.17 119.48 9.78
N THR A 329 78.02 119.56 11.10
CA THR A 329 76.86 120.14 11.80
C THR A 329 76.82 121.68 11.91
N GLY A 330 77.64 122.41 11.13
CA GLY A 330 77.80 123.88 11.25
C GLY A 330 77.30 124.77 10.10
N ALA A 331 76.68 124.23 9.03
CA ALA A 331 76.22 125.03 7.87
C ALA A 331 74.68 125.06 7.76
N TYR A 332 74.08 126.27 7.70
CA TYR A 332 72.64 126.44 7.54
C TYR A 332 72.19 126.22 6.07
N PRO A 333 70.96 125.73 5.82
CA PRO A 333 70.45 125.47 4.47
C PRO A 333 70.35 126.74 3.60
N ILE A 334 70.79 126.62 2.35
CA ILE A 334 70.91 127.70 1.34
C ILE A 334 69.60 128.50 1.12
N GLU A 335 68.44 127.89 1.31
CA GLU A 335 67.14 128.55 1.10
C GLU A 335 66.87 129.68 2.11
N THR A 336 67.28 129.52 3.37
CA THR A 336 67.08 130.55 4.40
C THR A 336 67.95 131.79 4.17
N LEU A 337 69.14 131.60 3.61
CA LEU A 337 70.05 132.67 3.20
C LEU A 337 69.51 133.46 2.01
N ARG A 338 68.81 132.79 1.09
CA ARG A 338 68.18 133.42 -0.08
C ARG A 338 67.11 134.43 0.33
N ASP A 339 66.31 134.07 1.34
CA ASP A 339 65.12 134.80 1.77
C ASP A 339 65.41 136.06 2.62
N VAL A 340 66.57 136.08 3.30
CA VAL A 340 67.03 137.28 4.03
C VAL A 340 67.64 138.30 3.05
N THR A 341 68.31 137.82 2.02
CA THR A 341 69.03 138.66 1.05
C THR A 341 68.07 139.39 0.11
N SER A 342 66.95 138.77 -0.27
CA SER A 342 65.89 139.39 -1.08
C SER A 342 65.26 140.61 -0.39
N LYS A 343 64.93 140.48 0.91
CA LYS A 343 64.31 141.56 1.71
C LYS A 343 65.18 142.81 1.85
N ILE A 344 66.50 142.66 1.91
CA ILE A 344 67.44 143.78 2.02
C ILE A 344 67.55 144.53 0.68
N ILE A 345 67.48 143.80 -0.43
CA ILE A 345 67.57 144.36 -1.78
C ILE A 345 66.28 145.12 -2.14
N ASP A 346 65.11 144.64 -1.73
CA ASP A 346 63.84 145.34 -1.94
C ASP A 346 63.77 146.69 -1.21
N TYR A 347 64.32 146.79 0.01
CA TYR A 347 64.41 148.05 0.76
C TYR A 347 65.29 149.12 0.08
N LEU A 348 66.34 148.69 -0.63
CA LEU A 348 67.24 149.58 -1.36
C LEU A 348 66.67 150.05 -2.71
N LYS A 349 65.74 149.27 -3.32
CA LYS A 349 65.01 149.66 -4.53
C LYS A 349 64.00 150.79 -4.26
N GLU A 350 63.37 150.84 -3.07
CA GLU A 350 62.40 151.90 -2.68
C GLU A 350 63.01 153.31 -2.65
N LEU A 351 64.30 153.44 -2.34
CA LEU A 351 65.01 154.72 -2.22
C LEU A 351 65.56 155.27 -3.56
N SER A 352 65.22 154.65 -4.70
CA SER A 352 65.60 155.05 -6.07
C SER A 352 67.11 155.23 -6.33
N LEU A 353 67.96 154.66 -5.47
CA LEU A 353 69.42 154.79 -5.49
C LEU A 353 70.15 153.57 -6.06
N CYS A 354 69.39 152.54 -6.44
CA CYS A 354 69.94 151.40 -7.15
C CYS A 354 69.23 151.29 -8.48
N SER A 355 70.01 151.21 -9.56
CA SER A 355 69.49 150.88 -10.87
C SER A 355 68.65 149.61 -10.80
N GLN A 356 67.61 149.49 -11.63
CA GLN A 356 66.79 148.28 -11.76
C GLN A 356 67.58 147.01 -12.22
N ALA A 357 68.91 147.08 -12.37
CA ALA A 357 69.82 146.02 -12.80
C ALA A 357 70.80 145.56 -11.69
N VAL A 358 70.35 145.52 -10.43
CA VAL A 358 71.09 144.81 -9.37
C VAL A 358 70.47 143.41 -9.22
N ASP A 359 71.19 142.40 -9.69
CA ASP A 359 70.81 141.00 -9.62
C ASP A 359 71.00 140.43 -8.21
N GLU A 360 69.90 139.92 -7.64
CA GLU A 360 69.85 139.24 -6.34
C GLU A 360 70.79 138.04 -6.26
N GLU A 361 71.06 137.41 -7.40
CA GLU A 361 71.91 136.22 -7.51
C GLU A 361 73.39 136.47 -7.19
N ASN A 362 73.94 137.65 -7.50
CA ASN A 362 75.37 137.89 -7.30
C ASN A 362 75.75 137.98 -5.81
N VAL A 363 74.88 138.53 -4.97
CA VAL A 363 75.12 138.64 -3.52
C VAL A 363 75.04 137.27 -2.85
N ILE A 364 74.07 136.44 -3.26
CA ILE A 364 73.88 135.07 -2.76
C ILE A 364 75.06 134.19 -3.17
N SER A 365 75.53 134.33 -4.42
CA SER A 365 76.66 133.56 -4.94
C SER A 365 77.95 133.81 -4.13
N HIS A 366 78.14 135.03 -3.60
CA HIS A 366 79.33 135.37 -2.83
C HIS A 366 79.30 134.79 -1.39
N ILE A 367 78.12 134.65 -0.79
CA ILE A 367 77.94 134.06 0.55
C ILE A 367 78.08 132.53 0.50
N VAL A 368 77.54 131.91 -0.55
CA VAL A 368 77.69 130.46 -0.80
C VAL A 368 79.16 130.10 -1.05
N ALA A 369 79.92 130.97 -1.70
CA ALA A 369 81.36 130.79 -1.91
C ALA A 369 82.17 130.79 -0.59
N MET A 370 81.74 131.51 0.44
CA MET A 370 82.42 131.54 1.75
C MET A 370 82.10 130.36 2.67
N GLN A 371 80.95 129.68 2.51
CA GLN A 371 80.63 128.49 3.31
C GLN A 371 81.26 127.21 2.76
N ASN A 372 81.41 127.11 1.43
CA ASN A 372 81.95 125.94 0.77
C ASN A 372 83.45 125.72 1.01
N THR A 373 84.18 126.68 1.59
CA THR A 373 85.60 126.52 1.92
C THR A 373 85.86 125.63 3.15
N THR A 374 84.82 125.23 3.90
CA THR A 374 84.98 124.48 5.18
C THR A 374 84.46 123.04 5.20
N ASN A 375 83.87 122.52 4.13
CA ASN A 375 83.37 121.13 4.12
C ASN A 375 84.45 120.14 3.66
N ALA A 376 84.88 119.25 4.56
CA ALA A 376 85.76 118.14 4.25
C ALA A 376 85.03 117.11 3.35
N LYS A 377 85.68 116.64 2.28
CA LYS A 377 85.09 115.66 1.35
C LYS A 377 84.94 114.29 1.99
N ASP A 378 83.73 113.73 1.98
CA ASP A 378 83.46 112.33 2.35
C ASP A 378 83.95 111.40 1.22
N PRO A 379 84.94 110.52 1.46
CA PRO A 379 85.40 109.55 0.46
C PRO A 379 84.33 108.54 0.02
N TYR A 380 83.28 108.34 0.84
CA TYR A 380 82.20 107.36 0.63
C TYR A 380 80.84 108.00 0.36
N ASP A 381 80.82 109.25 -0.13
CA ASP A 381 79.59 110.02 -0.39
C ASP A 381 78.64 109.31 -1.38
N TYR A 382 79.17 108.42 -2.23
CA TYR A 382 78.38 107.63 -3.18
C TYR A 382 77.47 106.58 -2.51
N LEU A 383 77.63 106.28 -1.21
CA LEU A 383 76.76 105.35 -0.49
C LEU A 383 75.62 106.07 0.24
N ASN A 384 74.39 105.71 -0.09
CA ASN A 384 73.18 106.23 0.55
C ASN A 384 72.94 105.60 1.93
N THR A 385 72.13 106.24 2.77
CA THR A 385 71.84 105.78 4.15
C THR A 385 71.25 104.37 4.21
N ALA A 386 70.35 104.01 3.27
CA ALA A 386 69.78 102.67 3.17
C ALA A 386 70.82 101.58 2.84
N GLU A 387 71.85 101.91 2.06
CA GLU A 387 72.92 100.99 1.68
C GLU A 387 73.87 100.74 2.85
N VAL A 388 74.13 101.78 3.65
CA VAL A 388 74.92 101.69 4.89
C VAL A 388 74.21 100.81 5.92
N ASP A 389 72.88 100.92 6.06
CA ASP A 389 72.09 100.06 6.94
C ASP A 389 72.06 98.59 6.46
N ALA A 390 71.97 98.35 5.15
CA ALA A 390 72.06 97.00 4.59
C ALA A 390 73.42 96.33 4.88
N LEU A 391 74.52 97.09 4.78
CA LEU A 391 75.85 96.61 5.15
C LEU A 391 75.94 96.27 6.64
N ARG A 392 75.23 97.00 7.51
CA ARG A 392 75.20 96.74 8.95
C ARG A 392 74.49 95.44 9.33
N GLU A 393 73.50 95.00 8.55
CA GLU A 393 72.75 93.77 8.83
C GLU A 393 73.45 92.49 8.34
N LEU A 394 74.27 92.57 7.30
CA LEU A 394 74.95 91.42 6.67
C LEU A 394 75.72 90.52 7.66
N PRO A 395 76.55 91.05 8.58
CA PRO A 395 77.28 90.21 9.55
C PRO A 395 76.39 89.53 10.59
N LYS A 396 75.19 90.08 10.86
CA LYS A 396 74.29 89.59 11.91
C LYS A 396 73.41 88.41 11.48
N LYS A 397 73.25 88.20 10.16
CA LYS A 397 72.43 87.11 9.59
C LYS A 397 73.21 85.80 9.31
N GLY A 398 74.51 85.76 9.60
CA GLY A 398 75.33 84.55 9.45
C GLY A 398 75.07 83.53 10.57
N ASN A 399 73.97 82.78 10.50
CA ASN A 399 73.86 81.54 11.26
C ASN A 399 74.97 80.58 10.81
N GLY A 400 75.66 79.94 11.76
CA GLY A 400 76.83 79.10 11.50
C GLY A 400 76.59 77.99 10.47
N ASN A 401 77.66 77.53 9.83
CA ASN A 401 77.63 76.57 8.72
C ASN A 401 76.96 75.24 9.12
N GLN A 402 75.76 75.00 8.57
CA GLN A 402 74.96 73.78 8.81
C GLN A 402 75.53 72.53 8.12
N PHE A 403 76.57 72.66 7.28
CA PHE A 403 77.18 71.54 6.58
C PHE A 403 77.71 70.45 7.51
N VAL A 404 78.28 70.83 8.67
CA VAL A 404 78.94 69.87 9.58
C VAL A 404 77.95 68.88 10.20
N SER A 405 76.70 69.30 10.48
CA SER A 405 75.67 68.42 11.00
C SER A 405 75.11 67.47 9.93
N ILE A 406 75.03 67.96 8.69
CA ILE A 406 74.59 67.17 7.53
C ILE A 406 75.64 66.12 7.14
N ASP A 407 76.94 66.44 7.24
CA ASP A 407 78.01 65.48 6.95
C ASP A 407 78.12 64.38 8.01
N ARG A 408 77.87 64.68 9.30
CA ARG A 408 77.77 63.63 10.33
C ARG A 408 76.62 62.67 10.06
N LYS A 409 75.44 63.21 9.71
CA LYS A 409 74.28 62.39 9.32
C LYS A 409 74.56 61.55 8.07
N ARG A 410 75.38 62.06 7.13
CA ARG A 410 75.84 61.29 5.96
C ARG A 410 76.60 60.04 6.38
N GLN A 411 77.56 60.18 7.29
CA GLN A 411 78.39 59.07 7.75
C GLN A 411 77.56 57.99 8.46
N ASP A 412 76.63 58.40 9.32
CA ASP A 412 75.72 57.47 10.01
C ASP A 412 74.82 56.73 9.00
N MET A 413 74.30 57.43 8.00
CA MET A 413 73.47 56.80 6.96
C MET A 413 74.25 55.89 6.03
N GLU A 414 75.50 56.21 5.69
CA GLU A 414 76.35 55.32 4.88
C GLU A 414 76.57 53.97 5.58
N ILE A 415 76.74 53.98 6.91
CA ILE A 415 76.86 52.75 7.72
C ILE A 415 75.53 51.97 7.71
N GLN A 416 74.39 52.65 7.88
CA GLN A 416 73.07 52.01 7.85
C GLN A 416 72.71 51.45 6.47
N LEU A 417 73.01 52.17 5.39
CA LEU A 417 72.77 51.77 4.01
C LEU A 417 73.68 50.62 3.60
N ALA A 418 74.94 50.59 4.04
CA ALA A 418 75.83 49.44 3.82
C ALA A 418 75.28 48.16 4.45
N ASN A 419 74.54 48.26 5.55
CA ASN A 419 73.88 47.11 6.19
C ASN A 419 72.49 46.79 5.59
N LEU A 420 71.95 47.66 4.73
CA LEU A 420 70.63 47.50 4.13
C LEU A 420 70.63 46.40 3.06
N ASP A 421 71.72 46.27 2.30
CA ASP A 421 71.88 45.16 1.35
C ASP A 421 71.93 43.81 2.07
N ASN A 422 72.61 43.73 3.22
CA ASN A 422 72.62 42.53 4.06
C ASN A 422 71.21 42.17 4.54
N LEU A 423 70.45 43.14 5.06
CA LEU A 423 69.06 42.95 5.48
C LEU A 423 68.14 42.57 4.32
N ARG A 424 68.36 43.13 3.11
CA ARG A 424 67.62 42.75 1.90
C ARG A 424 67.96 41.34 1.43
N THR A 425 69.22 40.93 1.49
CA THR A 425 69.60 39.53 1.22
C THR A 425 69.06 38.59 2.28
N GLU A 426 69.10 38.96 3.56
CA GLU A 426 68.51 38.19 4.66
C GLU A 426 67.01 38.01 4.42
N LYS A 427 66.27 39.09 4.14
CA LYS A 427 64.86 39.05 3.74
C LYS A 427 64.63 38.13 2.54
N ARG A 428 65.40 38.28 1.45
CA ARG A 428 65.27 37.41 0.27
C ARG A 428 65.55 35.94 0.56
N THR A 429 66.54 35.63 1.40
CA THR A 429 66.85 34.25 1.80
C THR A 429 65.74 33.67 2.68
N LEU A 430 65.17 34.47 3.59
CA LEU A 430 64.04 34.08 4.44
C LEU A 430 62.76 33.88 3.61
N GLU A 431 62.49 34.75 2.63
CA GLU A 431 61.36 34.63 1.69
C GLU A 431 61.51 33.44 0.73
N GLN A 432 62.73 33.16 0.24
CA GLN A 432 63.01 31.95 -0.56
C GLN A 432 62.82 30.67 0.26
N THR A 433 63.10 30.72 1.56
CA THR A 433 62.83 29.61 2.50
C THR A 433 61.32 29.47 2.79
N GLN A 434 60.55 30.57 2.73
CA GLN A 434 59.10 30.60 2.94
C GLN A 434 58.29 30.13 1.71
N ALA A 435 58.80 30.31 0.49
CA ALA A 435 58.11 29.96 -0.76
C ALA A 435 57.95 28.44 -1.01
N GLY A 436 58.52 27.59 -0.14
CA GLY A 436 58.21 26.16 -0.06
C GLY A 436 56.80 25.92 0.49
N GLY A 437 55.80 26.08 -0.38
CA GLY A 437 54.37 26.07 -0.04
C GLY A 437 53.88 24.77 0.59
N ASN A 438 53.67 24.81 1.91
CA ASN A 438 53.12 23.70 2.69
C ASN A 438 51.70 23.97 3.22
N GLY A 439 51.14 25.18 3.03
CA GLY A 439 49.81 25.53 3.55
C GLY A 439 48.66 24.81 2.84
N LEU A 440 48.72 24.66 1.51
CA LEU A 440 47.73 23.94 0.71
C LEU A 440 47.75 22.43 1.00
N LEU A 441 48.93 21.87 1.25
CA LEU A 441 49.12 20.44 1.51
C LEU A 441 48.59 20.05 2.91
N ILE A 442 48.77 20.94 3.91
CA ILE A 442 48.18 20.79 5.25
C ILE A 442 46.64 20.87 5.19
N ALA A 443 46.08 21.87 4.49
CA ALA A 443 44.64 22.01 4.35
C ALA A 443 44.01 20.80 3.64
N ASN A 444 44.59 20.36 2.53
CA ASN A 444 44.12 19.19 1.79
C ASN A 444 44.21 17.89 2.62
N TYR A 445 45.24 17.74 3.45
CA TYR A 445 45.38 16.58 4.34
C TYR A 445 44.35 16.58 5.47
N GLU A 446 44.08 17.74 6.09
CA GLU A 446 43.07 17.88 7.14
C GLU A 446 41.64 17.69 6.60
N ASP A 447 41.35 18.18 5.40
CA ASP A 447 40.07 17.97 4.73
C ASP A 447 39.89 16.51 4.29
N ALA A 448 40.94 15.86 3.80
CA ALA A 448 40.93 14.42 3.52
C ALA A 448 40.66 13.61 4.80
N LYS A 449 41.31 13.96 5.92
CA LYS A 449 41.09 13.30 7.22
C LYS A 449 39.66 13.46 7.73
N ARG A 450 39.09 14.66 7.65
CA ARG A 450 37.67 14.91 8.01
C ARG A 450 36.71 14.14 7.12
N SER A 451 37.05 13.99 5.84
CA SER A 451 36.23 13.22 4.88
C SER A 451 36.28 11.72 5.20
N VAL A 452 37.44 11.19 5.59
CA VAL A 452 37.60 9.80 6.05
C VAL A 452 36.79 9.53 7.32
N ASP A 453 36.79 10.45 8.30
CA ASP A 453 36.00 10.29 9.54
C ASP A 453 34.49 10.28 9.25
N LYS A 454 34.02 11.12 8.31
CA LYS A 454 32.62 11.10 7.86
C LYS A 454 32.25 9.79 7.16
N LEU A 455 33.11 9.32 6.26
CA LEU A 455 32.91 8.04 5.57
C LEU A 455 32.90 6.87 6.56
N LYS A 456 33.72 6.89 7.62
CA LYS A 456 33.66 5.89 8.71
C LYS A 456 32.32 5.86 9.43
N THR A 457 31.78 7.03 9.79
CA THR A 457 30.45 7.08 10.42
C THR A 457 29.34 6.56 9.49
N GLN A 458 29.47 6.80 8.18
CA GLN A 458 28.53 6.27 7.19
C GLN A 458 28.69 4.75 7.03
N GLU A 459 29.92 4.24 7.00
CA GLU A 459 30.24 2.80 6.98
C GLU A 459 29.59 2.07 8.17
N ASP A 460 29.73 2.60 9.38
CA ASP A 460 29.14 2.02 10.59
C ASP A 460 27.61 2.04 10.55
N SER A 461 26.99 3.10 10.01
CA SER A 461 25.53 3.13 9.82
C SER A 461 25.06 2.08 8.80
N LEU A 462 25.73 1.97 7.67
CA LEU A 462 25.40 1.01 6.60
C LEU A 462 25.57 -0.43 7.09
N LYS A 463 26.65 -0.74 7.81
CA LYS A 463 26.87 -2.06 8.43
C LYS A 463 25.74 -2.44 9.41
N ASN A 464 25.32 -1.49 10.25
CA ASN A 464 24.22 -1.72 11.19
C ASN A 464 22.87 -1.96 10.48
N GLU A 465 22.60 -1.24 9.40
CA GLU A 465 21.39 -1.44 8.58
C GLU A 465 21.40 -2.78 7.84
N ILE A 466 22.53 -3.15 7.24
CA ILE A 466 22.72 -4.47 6.59
C ILE A 466 22.49 -5.60 7.60
N GLN A 467 23.03 -5.48 8.82
CA GLN A 467 22.85 -6.50 9.86
C GLN A 467 21.39 -6.61 10.34
N ARG A 468 20.64 -5.51 10.37
CA ARG A 468 19.19 -5.52 10.66
C ARG A 468 18.40 -6.18 9.54
N LEU A 469 18.72 -5.86 8.29
CA LEU A 469 18.09 -6.47 7.12
C LEU A 469 18.40 -7.97 7.04
N GLU A 470 19.63 -8.40 7.33
CA GLU A 470 20.00 -9.82 7.38
C GLU A 470 19.20 -10.61 8.40
N LYS A 471 19.03 -10.08 9.63
CA LYS A 471 18.20 -10.74 10.64
C LYS A 471 16.74 -10.88 10.19
N ARG A 472 16.24 -9.90 9.45
CA ARG A 472 14.87 -9.89 8.93
C ARG A 472 14.71 -10.86 7.75
N ILE A 473 15.66 -10.88 6.81
CA ILE A 473 15.72 -11.83 5.68
C ILE A 473 15.83 -13.27 6.20
N HIS A 474 16.65 -13.52 7.21
CA HIS A 474 16.85 -14.86 7.79
C HIS A 474 15.58 -15.43 8.45
N GLN A 475 14.68 -14.57 8.95
CA GLN A 475 13.37 -15.01 9.47
C GLN A 475 12.45 -15.53 8.35
N PHE A 476 12.54 -14.97 7.15
CA PHE A 476 11.74 -15.38 5.98
C PHE A 476 12.35 -16.60 5.25
N ASP A 477 13.68 -16.74 5.23
CA ASP A 477 14.38 -17.88 4.57
C ASP A 477 13.96 -19.26 5.10
N VAL A 478 13.54 -19.36 6.37
CA VAL A 478 13.12 -20.63 6.97
C VAL A 478 11.74 -21.09 6.47
N GLN A 479 10.94 -20.19 5.89
CA GLN A 479 9.58 -20.48 5.41
C GLN A 479 9.51 -20.78 3.90
N ILE A 480 10.50 -20.34 3.11
CA ILE A 480 10.48 -20.42 1.64
C ILE A 480 11.32 -21.63 1.16
N GLN A 481 11.04 -22.83 1.66
CA GLN A 481 11.42 -24.05 0.93
C GLN A 481 10.30 -24.38 -0.06
N GLN A 482 10.43 -23.87 -1.28
CA GLN A 482 9.55 -24.18 -2.40
C GLN A 482 9.80 -25.61 -2.87
N GLU A 483 9.03 -26.57 -2.34
CA GLU A 483 8.74 -27.77 -3.12
C GLU A 483 7.83 -27.40 -4.30
N PRO A 484 8.08 -27.90 -5.52
CA PRO A 484 7.13 -27.78 -6.62
C PRO A 484 5.82 -28.43 -6.19
N ASP A 485 4.76 -27.63 -6.07
CA ASP A 485 3.53 -28.05 -5.46
C ASP A 485 2.67 -28.88 -6.43
N VAL A 486 3.04 -30.15 -6.58
CA VAL A 486 2.32 -31.17 -7.36
C VAL A 486 0.84 -31.22 -6.96
N LYS A 487 0.48 -30.82 -5.73
CA LYS A 487 -0.89 -30.82 -5.24
C LYS A 487 -1.75 -29.75 -5.93
N PHE A 488 -1.25 -28.52 -6.09
CA PHE A 488 -1.99 -27.46 -6.79
C PHE A 488 -2.22 -27.81 -8.26
N ASP A 489 -1.20 -28.28 -8.96
CA ASP A 489 -1.33 -28.71 -10.37
C ASP A 489 -2.31 -29.88 -10.53
N THR A 490 -2.36 -30.77 -9.54
CA THR A 490 -3.35 -31.85 -9.50
C THR A 490 -4.76 -31.30 -9.24
N LEU A 491 -4.92 -30.36 -8.30
CA LEU A 491 -6.20 -29.69 -8.01
C LEU A 491 -6.77 -28.96 -9.23
N VAL A 492 -5.93 -28.25 -9.98
CA VAL A 492 -6.32 -27.57 -11.23
C VAL A 492 -6.83 -28.56 -12.28
N LYS A 493 -6.26 -29.78 -12.33
CA LYS A 493 -6.72 -30.85 -13.24
C LYS A 493 -7.97 -31.57 -12.74
N LEU A 494 -8.20 -31.61 -11.42
CA LEU A 494 -9.35 -32.31 -10.82
C LEU A 494 -10.68 -31.63 -11.13
N ARG A 495 -10.75 -30.30 -11.12
CA ARG A 495 -11.97 -29.55 -11.47
C ARG A 495 -12.54 -29.91 -12.87
N PRO A 496 -11.78 -29.73 -13.98
CA PRO A 496 -12.25 -30.11 -15.30
C PRO A 496 -12.40 -31.62 -15.48
N PHE A 497 -11.69 -32.44 -14.68
CA PHE A 497 -11.90 -33.88 -14.66
C PHE A 497 -13.30 -34.24 -14.14
N PHE A 498 -13.73 -33.68 -13.02
CA PHE A 498 -15.07 -33.94 -12.48
C PHE A 498 -16.18 -33.44 -13.40
N ASP A 499 -15.98 -32.30 -14.07
CA ASP A 499 -16.90 -31.83 -15.12
C ASP A 499 -16.98 -32.81 -16.30
N LYS A 500 -15.83 -33.24 -16.82
CA LYS A 500 -15.79 -34.25 -17.90
C LYS A 500 -16.42 -35.57 -17.49
N VAL A 501 -16.25 -36.00 -16.23
CA VAL A 501 -16.86 -37.24 -15.72
C VAL A 501 -18.38 -37.09 -15.67
N ALA A 502 -18.89 -35.98 -15.11
CA ALA A 502 -20.32 -35.71 -15.07
C ALA A 502 -20.94 -35.64 -16.48
N ASP A 503 -20.30 -34.91 -17.40
CA ASP A 503 -20.78 -34.78 -18.78
C ASP A 503 -20.69 -36.10 -19.55
N ASN A 504 -19.64 -36.90 -19.35
CA ASN A 504 -19.53 -38.22 -19.99
C ASN A 504 -20.55 -39.22 -19.45
N LEU A 505 -20.83 -39.18 -18.14
CA LEU A 505 -21.89 -40.00 -17.53
C LEU A 505 -23.27 -39.57 -18.05
N LEU A 506 -23.51 -38.26 -18.15
CA LEU A 506 -24.71 -37.71 -18.76
C LEU A 506 -24.83 -38.18 -20.21
N LYS A 507 -23.79 -38.05 -21.04
CA LYS A 507 -23.80 -38.53 -22.44
C LYS A 507 -24.05 -40.03 -22.58
N LYS A 508 -23.47 -40.86 -21.71
CA LYS A 508 -23.72 -42.31 -21.70
C LYS A 508 -25.18 -42.64 -21.37
N LYS A 509 -25.76 -41.99 -20.36
CA LYS A 509 -27.16 -42.22 -19.95
C LYS A 509 -28.15 -41.47 -20.84
N LYS A 510 -27.75 -40.37 -21.49
CA LYS A 510 -28.59 -39.49 -22.32
C LYS A 510 -29.34 -40.28 -23.39
N ALA A 511 -28.64 -41.07 -24.19
CA ALA A 511 -29.26 -41.87 -25.25
C ALA A 511 -30.31 -42.87 -24.69
N GLN A 512 -30.04 -43.47 -23.53
CA GLN A 512 -30.99 -44.37 -22.86
C GLN A 512 -32.22 -43.60 -22.34
N ILE A 513 -32.01 -42.44 -21.72
CA ILE A 513 -33.08 -41.58 -21.21
C ILE A 513 -33.96 -41.07 -22.35
N GLU A 514 -33.36 -40.58 -23.44
CA GLU A 514 -34.08 -40.07 -24.62
C GLU A 514 -34.95 -41.16 -25.26
N THR A 515 -34.39 -42.35 -25.44
CA THR A 515 -35.09 -43.49 -26.05
C THR A 515 -36.23 -43.98 -25.16
N GLU A 516 -35.97 -44.15 -23.86
CA GLU A 516 -36.99 -44.63 -22.92
C GLU A 516 -38.10 -43.57 -22.72
N MET A 517 -37.74 -42.29 -22.58
CA MET A 517 -38.75 -41.21 -22.52
C MET A 517 -39.58 -41.16 -23.79
N GLN A 518 -38.97 -41.26 -24.97
CA GLN A 518 -39.71 -41.24 -26.23
C GLN A 518 -40.73 -42.39 -26.26
N SER A 519 -40.32 -43.60 -25.91
CA SER A 519 -41.17 -44.79 -25.87
C SER A 519 -42.33 -44.62 -24.88
N GLN A 520 -42.04 -44.20 -23.64
CA GLN A 520 -43.04 -44.02 -22.60
C GLN A 520 -44.00 -42.85 -22.88
N LEU A 521 -43.50 -41.72 -23.41
CA LEU A 521 -44.35 -40.59 -23.79
C LEU A 521 -45.26 -40.94 -24.98
N ASN A 522 -44.78 -41.68 -25.97
CA ASN A 522 -45.62 -42.13 -27.08
C ASN A 522 -46.77 -43.04 -26.65
N ARG A 523 -46.63 -43.70 -25.50
CA ARG A 523 -47.66 -44.54 -24.89
C ARG A 523 -48.62 -43.74 -24.00
N LEU A 524 -48.07 -42.93 -23.09
CA LEU A 524 -48.81 -42.33 -21.98
C LEU A 524 -49.31 -40.90 -22.27
N LEU A 525 -48.64 -40.15 -23.15
CA LEU A 525 -49.06 -38.79 -23.49
C LEU A 525 -50.12 -38.80 -24.60
N VAL A 526 -51.39 -38.95 -24.20
CA VAL A 526 -52.53 -39.11 -25.12
C VAL A 526 -52.59 -38.01 -26.21
N SER A 527 -52.34 -36.76 -25.83
CA SER A 527 -52.38 -35.60 -26.75
C SER A 527 -51.39 -35.67 -27.91
N TYR A 528 -50.32 -36.48 -27.79
CA TYR A 528 -49.29 -36.68 -28.81
C TYR A 528 -48.95 -38.17 -28.98
N LYS A 529 -49.91 -39.06 -28.70
CA LYS A 529 -49.72 -40.51 -28.71
C LYS A 529 -49.15 -40.97 -30.06
N GLY A 530 -48.03 -41.70 -30.02
CA GLY A 530 -47.35 -42.19 -31.23
C GLY A 530 -46.69 -41.13 -32.12
N HIS A 531 -46.73 -39.85 -31.74
CA HIS A 531 -46.23 -38.74 -32.56
C HIS A 531 -45.03 -37.99 -31.96
N VAL A 532 -44.53 -38.41 -30.79
CA VAL A 532 -43.26 -37.93 -30.23
C VAL A 532 -42.10 -38.54 -31.01
N GLY A 533 -41.50 -37.75 -31.90
CA GLY A 533 -40.48 -38.19 -32.85
C GLY A 533 -39.09 -38.31 -32.24
N ARG A 534 -38.73 -37.42 -31.31
CA ARG A 534 -37.51 -37.54 -30.49
C ARG A 534 -37.61 -36.70 -29.22
N VAL A 535 -36.92 -37.12 -28.19
CA VAL A 535 -36.65 -36.35 -26.97
C VAL A 535 -35.19 -35.95 -27.02
N GLU A 536 -34.87 -34.68 -26.75
CA GLU A 536 -33.50 -34.18 -26.74
C GLU A 536 -33.18 -33.58 -25.37
N LEU A 537 -32.15 -34.12 -24.73
CA LEU A 537 -31.60 -33.59 -23.48
C LEU A 537 -30.37 -32.72 -23.79
N SER A 538 -30.17 -31.64 -23.02
CA SER A 538 -28.94 -30.84 -23.11
C SER A 538 -27.67 -31.69 -22.86
N ASP A 539 -26.56 -31.34 -23.52
CA ASP A 539 -25.27 -32.03 -23.39
C ASP A 539 -24.49 -31.69 -22.10
N SER A 540 -24.92 -30.66 -21.37
CA SER A 540 -24.27 -30.19 -20.15
C SER A 540 -25.28 -30.04 -19.02
N MET A 541 -24.86 -30.40 -17.81
CA MET A 541 -25.66 -30.27 -16.60
C MET A 541 -25.92 -28.81 -16.20
N GLU A 542 -25.02 -27.88 -16.57
CA GLU A 542 -25.15 -26.47 -16.20
C GLU A 542 -26.36 -25.81 -16.86
N ASN A 543 -26.70 -26.22 -18.09
CA ASN A 543 -27.83 -25.76 -18.88
C ASN A 543 -28.82 -26.90 -19.17
N PHE A 544 -29.10 -27.73 -18.15
CA PHE A 544 -29.98 -28.88 -18.31
C PHE A 544 -31.38 -28.44 -18.76
N ASN A 545 -31.82 -28.94 -19.92
CA ASN A 545 -33.15 -28.71 -20.47
C ASN A 545 -33.58 -29.96 -21.26
N ILE A 546 -34.89 -30.19 -21.32
CA ILE A 546 -35.51 -31.28 -22.10
C ILE A 546 -36.35 -30.64 -23.18
N LYS A 547 -36.08 -31.00 -24.43
CA LYS A 547 -36.88 -30.60 -25.60
C LYS A 547 -37.59 -31.81 -26.17
N LEU A 548 -38.85 -31.61 -26.54
CA LEU A 548 -39.66 -32.61 -27.22
C LEU A 548 -39.83 -32.19 -28.67
N TYR A 549 -39.68 -33.13 -29.59
CA TYR A 549 -39.91 -32.90 -31.00
C TYR A 549 -41.01 -33.82 -31.50
N HIS A 550 -41.95 -33.23 -32.24
CA HIS A 550 -42.97 -33.96 -32.95
C HIS A 550 -42.36 -34.72 -34.14
N SER A 551 -43.04 -35.75 -34.63
CA SER A 551 -42.60 -36.56 -35.80
C SER A 551 -42.44 -35.74 -37.09
N ALA A 552 -43.09 -34.56 -37.16
CA ALA A 552 -42.94 -33.60 -38.25
C ALA A 552 -41.73 -32.64 -38.11
N GLY A 553 -40.95 -32.76 -37.02
CA GLY A 553 -39.72 -31.99 -36.79
C GLY A 553 -39.89 -30.69 -35.98
N ASN A 554 -41.12 -30.27 -35.68
CA ASN A 554 -41.39 -29.09 -34.85
C ASN A 554 -41.23 -29.39 -33.35
N GLU A 555 -40.78 -28.39 -32.57
CA GLU A 555 -40.64 -28.49 -31.12
C GLU A 555 -42.02 -28.43 -30.44
N ILE A 556 -42.29 -29.39 -29.55
CA ILE A 556 -43.46 -29.41 -28.67
C ILE A 556 -43.08 -28.63 -27.41
N SER A 557 -43.66 -27.45 -27.25
CA SER A 557 -43.37 -26.61 -26.08
C SER A 557 -43.97 -27.22 -24.81
N LEU A 558 -43.12 -27.68 -23.89
CA LEU A 558 -43.51 -28.16 -22.56
C LEU A 558 -44.36 -27.14 -21.78
N ASN A 559 -44.15 -25.85 -22.02
CA ASN A 559 -44.90 -24.78 -21.37
C ASN A 559 -46.35 -24.68 -21.85
N GLN A 560 -46.61 -25.03 -23.11
CA GLN A 560 -47.93 -24.98 -23.75
C GLN A 560 -48.76 -26.23 -23.49
N LEU A 561 -48.16 -27.29 -22.91
CA LEU A 561 -48.90 -28.45 -22.44
C LEU A 561 -49.91 -28.04 -21.36
N ASN A 562 -51.10 -28.64 -21.41
CA ASN A 562 -52.10 -28.50 -20.35
C ASN A 562 -51.61 -29.16 -19.05
N ALA A 563 -52.28 -28.86 -17.93
CA ALA A 563 -51.89 -29.37 -16.61
C ALA A 563 -51.82 -30.91 -16.58
N ALA A 564 -52.79 -31.59 -17.21
CA ALA A 564 -52.83 -33.04 -17.39
C ALA A 564 -51.57 -33.60 -18.09
N SER A 565 -51.21 -33.04 -19.25
CA SER A 565 -50.06 -33.47 -20.04
C SER A 565 -48.74 -33.21 -19.31
N LYS A 566 -48.64 -32.11 -18.55
CA LYS A 566 -47.45 -31.85 -17.72
C LYS A 566 -47.32 -32.85 -16.58
N GLN A 567 -48.43 -33.24 -15.96
CA GLN A 567 -48.44 -34.27 -14.91
C GLN A 567 -47.97 -35.63 -15.47
N ILE A 568 -48.47 -36.02 -16.64
CA ILE A 568 -48.02 -37.23 -17.35
C ILE A 568 -46.53 -37.14 -17.68
N PHE A 569 -46.05 -36.01 -18.18
CA PHE A 569 -44.64 -35.83 -18.48
C PHE A 569 -43.75 -36.01 -17.25
N ILE A 570 -44.10 -35.44 -16.09
CA ILE A 570 -43.36 -35.63 -14.83
C ILE A 570 -43.36 -37.11 -14.43
N GLN A 571 -44.52 -37.77 -14.51
CA GLN A 571 -44.68 -39.18 -14.16
C GLN A 571 -43.78 -40.07 -15.03
N VAL A 572 -43.77 -39.84 -16.34
CA VAL A 572 -42.86 -40.54 -17.26
C VAL A 572 -41.42 -40.26 -16.92
N LEU A 573 -41.05 -39.00 -16.69
CA LEU A 573 -39.70 -38.62 -16.29
C LEU A 573 -39.25 -39.37 -15.04
N LEU A 574 -40.09 -39.41 -13.99
CA LEU A 574 -39.77 -40.12 -12.75
C LEU A 574 -39.63 -41.63 -12.96
N LYS A 575 -40.50 -42.24 -13.78
CA LYS A 575 -40.40 -43.66 -14.16
C LYS A 575 -39.08 -43.95 -14.89
N VAL A 576 -38.70 -43.13 -15.87
CA VAL A 576 -37.46 -43.29 -16.63
C VAL A 576 -36.22 -43.12 -15.73
N LEU A 577 -36.21 -42.07 -14.89
CA LEU A 577 -35.12 -41.82 -13.96
C LEU A 577 -34.94 -42.97 -12.97
N ARG A 578 -36.04 -43.56 -12.51
CA ARG A 578 -36.01 -44.73 -11.64
C ARG A 578 -35.42 -45.95 -12.34
N ASN A 579 -35.94 -46.30 -13.52
CA ASN A 579 -35.50 -47.49 -14.26
C ASN A 579 -34.00 -47.45 -14.59
N LEU A 580 -33.45 -46.24 -14.75
CA LEU A 580 -32.03 -46.01 -15.04
C LEU A 580 -31.19 -45.66 -13.80
N GLY A 581 -31.83 -45.54 -12.64
CA GLY A 581 -31.20 -45.34 -11.34
C GLY A 581 -30.77 -46.67 -10.74
N ASP A 582 -29.80 -46.64 -9.83
CA ASP A 582 -29.33 -47.84 -9.10
C ASP A 582 -30.23 -48.19 -7.90
N TYR A 583 -31.36 -47.50 -7.76
CA TYR A 583 -32.29 -47.63 -6.64
C TYR A 583 -33.64 -48.17 -7.14
N ASN A 584 -34.17 -49.19 -6.46
CA ASN A 584 -35.54 -49.67 -6.64
C ASN A 584 -36.40 -49.27 -5.43
N PRO A 585 -36.75 -47.99 -5.26
CA PRO A 585 -37.56 -47.54 -4.14
C PRO A 585 -39.04 -47.94 -4.34
N PRO A 586 -39.80 -48.09 -3.24
CA PRO A 586 -41.25 -48.19 -3.32
C PRO A 586 -41.82 -46.82 -3.73
N VAL A 587 -42.91 -46.83 -4.48
CA VAL A 587 -43.57 -45.60 -4.92
C VAL A 587 -44.88 -45.45 -4.18
N MET A 588 -45.08 -44.31 -3.53
CA MET A 588 -46.32 -43.97 -2.82
C MET A 588 -46.88 -42.69 -3.41
N ILE A 589 -48.14 -42.72 -3.83
CA ILE A 589 -48.79 -41.61 -4.53
C ILE A 589 -50.08 -41.26 -3.80
N ASP A 590 -50.16 -40.04 -3.27
CA ASP A 590 -51.46 -39.45 -2.91
C ASP A 590 -52.07 -38.90 -4.20
N THR A 591 -52.99 -39.65 -4.81
CA THR A 591 -53.36 -39.45 -6.22
C THR A 591 -54.30 -38.27 -6.37
N VAL A 592 -53.93 -37.24 -7.14
CA VAL A 592 -54.89 -36.24 -7.64
C VAL A 592 -55.15 -36.54 -9.11
N MET A 593 -56.34 -37.06 -9.40
CA MET A 593 -56.75 -37.49 -10.74
C MET A 593 -57.82 -36.58 -11.37
N GLY A 594 -58.27 -35.55 -10.65
CA GLY A 594 -59.39 -34.69 -11.05
C GLY A 594 -59.13 -33.78 -12.25
N VAL A 595 -57.88 -33.69 -12.73
CA VAL A 595 -57.45 -32.82 -13.84
C VAL A 595 -57.24 -33.60 -15.15
N LEU A 596 -57.34 -34.94 -15.10
CA LEU A 596 -57.09 -35.83 -16.24
C LEU A 596 -58.40 -36.20 -16.94
N ASP A 597 -58.37 -36.27 -18.27
CA ASP A 597 -59.43 -36.78 -19.13
C ASP A 597 -59.48 -38.33 -19.11
N ASN A 598 -60.61 -38.92 -19.52
CA ASN A 598 -60.84 -40.36 -19.39
C ASN A 598 -59.80 -41.20 -20.14
N GLU A 599 -59.39 -40.80 -21.35
CA GLU A 599 -58.37 -41.54 -22.12
C GLU A 599 -56.99 -41.53 -21.42
N SER A 600 -56.60 -40.38 -20.84
CA SER A 600 -55.36 -40.30 -20.06
C SER A 600 -55.42 -41.13 -18.79
N ARG A 601 -56.59 -41.19 -18.14
CA ARG A 601 -56.81 -42.04 -16.96
C ARG A 601 -56.62 -43.52 -17.30
N ASP A 602 -57.21 -43.96 -18.41
CA ASP A 602 -57.10 -45.34 -18.88
C ASP A 602 -55.64 -45.74 -19.11
N ALA A 603 -54.87 -44.88 -19.79
CA ALA A 603 -53.43 -45.10 -20.00
C ALA A 603 -52.65 -45.21 -18.68
N LEU A 604 -53.02 -44.43 -17.66
CA LEU A 604 -52.37 -44.52 -16.35
C LEU A 604 -52.70 -45.82 -15.60
N MET A 605 -53.96 -46.28 -15.64
CA MET A 605 -54.39 -47.50 -14.97
C MET A 605 -53.80 -48.75 -15.63
N GLU A 606 -53.81 -48.81 -16.95
CA GLU A 606 -53.44 -50.02 -17.69
C GLU A 606 -51.93 -50.12 -17.94
N GLU A 607 -51.24 -48.99 -18.18
CA GLU A 607 -49.83 -49.00 -18.59
C GLU A 607 -48.86 -48.38 -17.56
N TYR A 608 -49.27 -47.32 -16.87
CA TYR A 608 -48.36 -46.60 -15.97
C TYR A 608 -48.22 -47.27 -14.60
N PHE A 609 -49.29 -47.36 -13.80
CA PHE A 609 -49.21 -47.85 -12.41
C PHE A 609 -48.72 -49.29 -12.28
N PRO A 610 -49.15 -50.24 -13.12
CA PRO A 610 -48.68 -51.62 -13.03
C PRO A 610 -47.17 -51.75 -13.29
N GLN A 611 -46.62 -50.87 -14.13
CA GLN A 611 -45.20 -50.91 -14.52
C GLN A 611 -44.37 -49.83 -13.83
N LEU A 612 -44.94 -49.08 -12.89
CA LEU A 612 -44.26 -47.98 -12.25
C LEU A 612 -43.18 -48.49 -11.29
N ALA A 613 -43.49 -49.58 -10.58
CA ALA A 613 -42.71 -50.09 -9.48
C ALA A 613 -42.86 -51.58 -9.23
N GLU A 614 -41.86 -52.18 -8.58
CA GLU A 614 -42.03 -53.46 -7.86
C GLU A 614 -43.05 -53.34 -6.71
N GLN A 615 -43.23 -52.13 -6.16
CA GLN A 615 -44.26 -51.83 -5.16
C GLN A 615 -44.80 -50.40 -5.34
N THR A 616 -46.09 -50.29 -5.62
CA THR A 616 -46.82 -49.04 -5.79
C THR A 616 -47.94 -48.96 -4.74
N ILE A 617 -47.92 -47.95 -3.87
CA ILE A 617 -48.97 -47.68 -2.89
C ILE A 617 -49.78 -46.48 -3.37
N LEU A 618 -51.03 -46.69 -3.75
CA LEU A 618 -51.95 -45.65 -4.21
C LEU A 618 -52.87 -45.26 -3.06
N LEU A 619 -52.84 -43.99 -2.66
CA LEU A 619 -53.82 -43.40 -1.75
C LEU A 619 -54.83 -42.63 -2.57
N CYS A 620 -56.11 -42.99 -2.49
CA CYS A 620 -57.13 -42.39 -3.35
C CYS A 620 -58.51 -42.30 -2.69
N THR A 621 -59.36 -41.47 -3.28
CA THR A 621 -60.80 -41.35 -3.00
C THR A 621 -61.61 -42.08 -4.07
N THR A 622 -62.90 -42.31 -3.82
CA THR A 622 -63.85 -42.83 -4.82
C THR A 622 -63.96 -41.94 -6.07
N SER A 623 -63.67 -40.65 -5.96
CA SER A 623 -63.61 -39.72 -7.10
C SER A 623 -62.33 -39.86 -7.94
N GLU A 624 -61.25 -40.39 -7.35
CA GLU A 624 -59.94 -40.52 -8.00
C GLU A 624 -59.73 -41.89 -8.62
N ILE A 625 -60.14 -42.96 -7.96
CA ILE A 625 -60.22 -44.31 -8.53
C ILE A 625 -61.67 -44.74 -8.41
N ARG A 626 -62.39 -44.69 -9.53
CA ARG A 626 -63.82 -45.00 -9.57
C ARG A 626 -64.01 -46.51 -9.49
N THR A 627 -64.91 -46.93 -8.61
CA THR A 627 -65.19 -48.34 -8.33
C THR A 627 -65.83 -49.07 -9.51
N ASP A 628 -66.55 -48.35 -10.38
CA ASP A 628 -67.30 -48.87 -11.52
C ASP A 628 -66.48 -48.99 -12.81
N SER A 629 -65.28 -48.41 -12.86
CA SER A 629 -64.49 -48.29 -14.08
C SER A 629 -62.99 -48.48 -13.83
N ASP A 630 -62.33 -47.50 -13.21
CA ASP A 630 -60.87 -47.52 -13.01
C ASP A 630 -60.41 -48.71 -12.15
N TYR A 631 -61.17 -49.08 -11.11
CA TYR A 631 -60.83 -50.18 -10.22
C TYR A 631 -60.72 -51.51 -10.97
N ILE A 632 -61.66 -51.81 -11.87
CA ILE A 632 -61.72 -53.05 -12.65
C ILE A 632 -60.46 -53.22 -13.50
N LYS A 633 -59.92 -52.11 -14.02
CA LYS A 633 -58.71 -52.11 -14.85
C LYS A 633 -57.44 -52.36 -14.02
N LEU A 634 -57.42 -51.88 -12.78
CA LEU A 634 -56.29 -52.06 -11.86
C LEU A 634 -56.31 -53.41 -11.14
N GLU A 635 -57.50 -53.98 -10.90
CA GLU A 635 -57.71 -55.20 -10.12
C GLU A 635 -56.71 -56.34 -10.41
N PRO A 636 -56.37 -56.67 -11.68
CA PRO A 636 -55.43 -57.75 -11.98
C PRO A 636 -54.04 -57.56 -11.37
N PHE A 637 -53.64 -56.30 -11.11
CA PHE A 637 -52.32 -55.90 -10.65
C PHE A 637 -52.29 -55.52 -9.16
N ILE A 638 -53.43 -55.58 -8.46
CA ILE A 638 -53.53 -55.23 -7.04
C ILE A 638 -53.23 -56.46 -6.18
N SER A 639 -52.27 -56.33 -5.26
CA SER A 639 -51.99 -57.31 -4.21
C SER A 639 -52.93 -57.16 -3.01
N LYS A 640 -53.22 -55.92 -2.60
CA LYS A 640 -54.00 -55.62 -1.39
C LYS A 640 -54.85 -54.36 -1.55
N THR A 641 -56.03 -54.39 -0.96
CA THR A 641 -56.97 -53.26 -0.92
C THR A 641 -57.38 -52.95 0.51
N TYR A 642 -57.36 -51.66 0.86
CA TYR A 642 -57.75 -51.19 2.19
C TYR A 642 -58.66 -49.97 2.08
N THR A 643 -59.54 -49.78 3.07
CA THR A 643 -60.36 -48.57 3.21
C THR A 643 -60.17 -47.95 4.59
N LEU A 644 -59.81 -46.67 4.61
CA LEU A 644 -59.66 -45.88 5.83
C LEU A 644 -61.00 -45.29 6.26
N HIS A 645 -61.43 -45.61 7.48
CA HIS A 645 -62.66 -45.09 8.08
C HIS A 645 -62.33 -44.15 9.23
N ARG A 646 -62.68 -42.87 9.08
CA ARG A 646 -62.51 -41.88 10.16
C ARG A 646 -63.74 -41.88 11.06
N ASN A 647 -63.56 -42.23 12.33
CA ASN A 647 -64.57 -42.01 13.35
C ASN A 647 -64.33 -40.63 14.00
N VAL A 648 -65.23 -39.69 13.73
CA VAL A 648 -65.11 -38.31 14.24
C VAL A 648 -65.42 -38.24 15.74
N GLU A 649 -66.30 -39.10 16.26
CA GLU A 649 -66.66 -39.11 17.68
C GLU A 649 -65.53 -39.69 18.54
N GLU A 650 -64.97 -40.82 18.11
CA GLU A 650 -63.86 -41.48 18.82
C GLU A 650 -62.49 -40.87 18.48
N GLN A 651 -62.42 -39.94 17.53
CA GLN A 651 -61.20 -39.29 17.05
C GLN A 651 -60.13 -40.28 16.57
N ASN A 652 -60.54 -41.46 16.10
CA ASN A 652 -59.65 -42.51 15.58
C ASN A 652 -59.92 -42.76 14.07
N THR A 653 -58.97 -43.42 13.42
CA THR A 653 -59.14 -43.93 12.07
C THR A 653 -58.86 -45.43 12.11
N THR A 654 -59.82 -46.23 11.62
CA THR A 654 -59.71 -47.69 11.48
C THR A 654 -59.50 -48.06 10.02
N ILE A 655 -59.12 -49.31 9.78
CA ILE A 655 -58.94 -49.86 8.43
C ILE A 655 -59.81 -51.09 8.28
N ASP A 656 -60.54 -51.14 7.18
CA ASP A 656 -61.23 -52.33 6.71
C ASP A 656 -60.55 -52.88 5.45
N GLU A 657 -60.59 -54.20 5.27
CA GLU A 657 -60.11 -54.85 4.05
C GLU A 657 -61.12 -54.65 2.91
N GLY A 658 -60.60 -54.44 1.70
CA GLY A 658 -61.41 -54.11 0.52
C GLY A 658 -61.34 -52.63 0.16
N TYR A 659 -61.74 -52.29 -1.06
CA TYR A 659 -61.79 -50.92 -1.57
C TYR A 659 -63.24 -50.42 -1.58
N PHE A 660 -63.60 -49.56 -0.63
CA PHE A 660 -64.96 -49.06 -0.40
C PHE A 660 -66.04 -50.16 -0.38
N GLY A 661 -65.75 -51.27 0.30
CA GLY A 661 -66.64 -52.44 0.41
C GLY A 661 -66.52 -53.47 -0.71
N ILE A 662 -65.61 -53.27 -1.67
CA ILE A 662 -65.33 -54.23 -2.74
C ILE A 662 -64.16 -55.13 -2.32
N PRO A 663 -64.37 -56.45 -2.17
CA PRO A 663 -63.29 -57.39 -1.89
C PRO A 663 -62.43 -57.62 -3.14
N LEU A 664 -61.13 -57.88 -2.94
CA LEU A 664 -60.17 -58.16 -4.01
C LEU A 664 -60.25 -59.64 -4.44
N ASN A 665 -60.41 -59.91 -5.75
CA ASN A 665 -60.59 -61.24 -6.36
C ASN A 665 -61.87 -61.98 -5.91
N GLN A 666 -63.02 -61.61 -6.48
CA GLN A 666 -64.16 -62.55 -6.60
C GLN A 666 -64.07 -63.38 -7.88
#